data_AF-A0A353FIY8-F1
#
_entry.id   AF-A0A353FIY8-F1
#
_cell.length_a   1.000
_cell.length_b   1.000
_cell.length_c   1.000
_cell.angle_alpha   90.00
_cell.angle_beta   90.00
_cell.angle_gamma   90.00
#
_symmetry.space_group_name_H-M   'P 1'
#
loop_
_entity.id
_entity.type
_entity.pdbx_description
1 polymer ?
#
loop_
_entity_poly.entity_id
_entity_poly.type
_entity_poly.pdbx_seq_one_letter_code
_entity_poly.pdbx_strand_id
1 'polypeptide(L)'
;MSTYRKSPLTGLTLFALLFCCASPEAYDYEDGDPSETTVASSKSTDAESADTGAGISAPGQALDRMVAQDIESQDVRDELNVRESKRKLLAENFLGLGDNAFQRGDWAGAALHYADAFQLDPSSTTARDGLRRAQAALTGEGVSLESAFDLAGQHQMRWARERIRIEGLVGSGDKAMVDGDFQIAVTHYRSATMALERSPDLAGGAIGSSLVAAKLDEATEARDGAAAALREAEASAAAADTAAEEEARKLYFENTIRTLFTEADDQFSAGFYKKSISTLDRLLTLDPQNKDALSLRGVANEAWHQQTERNNTADFREQWKRTFEELRTLAVPPRSIIEHDLDYWRNVVDKRKPLDEYAGEEEDDPTVTRIENALETTRIEPRFDNTVEEIADNLAAYTRVNFVISRAVREDLDEDTKTVRMAYNRPMPVSQILRIIEDLTGNEVRFVIRNGVVNVVTTEEANTGQVKGHYEVRDIVRKVQDFPATEINLAPSGGIDEVEEEMPEKEATILTEDELLEAIQETIEPDSWDETGTISIENGTLIVYHRPDVQDRVRKLLEDLRQAANIMVEIKVRFLKVEDSFLQDIGVDFRGLGDDSTSGVPGQGDSYYFDDFGDDPGSTGNPGVLGTGNDAGAYFRESDDNVNILARTENLYDTGLGDEEGLQGSGGFALQYTWLDDTQLEMILRAVEKSQRSEVVTRPKLMVYNTARANLTVSNQVSYVSDFDVEIAASAAIADPMVRVARDGVFLDVRPVVTA
;
A
#
# COMPACT_ATOMS: atom_id res chain seq x y z
N MET A 1 0.95 -71.76 -4.86
CA MET A 1 0.46 -72.63 -5.96
C MET A 1 -0.62 -71.86 -6.68
N SER A 2 -0.52 -71.68 -8.00
CA SER A 2 -1.52 -70.97 -8.81
C SER A 2 -1.95 -71.88 -9.96
N THR A 3 -3.26 -72.09 -10.10
CA THR A 3 -3.86 -72.86 -11.19
C THR A 3 -4.81 -71.98 -11.98
N TYR A 4 -4.28 -71.39 -13.05
CA TYR A 4 -5.09 -70.81 -14.11
C TYR A 4 -5.93 -71.90 -14.80
N ARG A 5 -7.24 -71.69 -14.91
CA ARG A 5 -8.09 -72.33 -15.92
C ARG A 5 -8.65 -71.28 -16.86
N LYS A 6 -8.18 -71.30 -18.12
CA LYS A 6 -8.87 -70.72 -19.27
C LYS A 6 -9.78 -71.78 -19.89
N SER A 7 -10.92 -71.39 -20.46
CA SER A 7 -11.52 -71.89 -21.73
C SER A 7 -12.96 -71.31 -21.88
N PRO A 8 -13.66 -71.38 -23.04
CA PRO A 8 -14.04 -70.15 -23.76
C PRO A 8 -15.51 -70.16 -24.28
N LEU A 9 -15.79 -69.37 -25.33
CA LEU A 9 -16.98 -69.36 -26.21
C LEU A 9 -18.26 -68.75 -25.60
N THR A 10 -19.09 -67.93 -26.25
CA THR A 10 -19.02 -66.98 -27.40
C THR A 10 -20.46 -66.48 -27.61
N GLY A 11 -20.66 -65.17 -27.63
CA GLY A 11 -21.69 -64.52 -28.46
C GLY A 11 -23.16 -64.56 -28.02
N LEU A 12 -23.69 -63.39 -27.64
CA LEU A 12 -24.84 -62.83 -28.35
C LEU A 12 -24.88 -61.28 -28.31
N THR A 13 -25.15 -60.72 -29.48
CA THR A 13 -25.64 -59.37 -29.84
C THR A 13 -25.95 -58.33 -28.77
N LEU A 14 -25.11 -57.29 -28.75
CA LEU A 14 -25.46 -55.86 -28.96
C LEU A 14 -26.95 -55.47 -28.95
N PHE A 15 -27.35 -54.59 -28.01
CA PHE A 15 -28.31 -53.53 -28.31
C PHE A 15 -27.92 -52.26 -27.54
N ALA A 16 -27.69 -51.17 -28.26
CA ALA A 16 -27.29 -49.88 -27.70
C ALA A 16 -28.46 -48.89 -27.83
N LEU A 17 -28.69 -48.08 -26.79
CA LEU A 17 -29.60 -46.94 -26.83
C LEU A 17 -28.88 -45.71 -26.31
N LEU A 18 -28.47 -44.84 -27.24
CA LEU A 18 -28.05 -43.47 -26.90
C LEU A 18 -29.29 -42.65 -26.50
N PHE A 19 -29.13 -41.79 -25.50
CA PHE A 19 -29.86 -40.54 -25.44
C PHE A 19 -28.89 -39.36 -25.34
N CYS A 20 -29.24 -38.27 -26.03
CA CYS A 20 -28.32 -37.20 -26.38
C CYS A 20 -28.24 -36.11 -25.31
N CYS A 21 -27.11 -35.40 -25.27
CA CYS A 21 -26.94 -34.18 -24.48
C CYS A 21 -27.83 -33.04 -24.97
N ALA A 22 -28.18 -32.13 -24.06
CA ALA A 22 -28.52 -30.74 -24.37
C ALA A 22 -27.68 -29.84 -23.46
N SER A 23 -27.02 -28.84 -24.05
CA SER A 23 -26.24 -27.80 -23.37
C SER A 23 -26.84 -26.42 -23.67
N PRO A 24 -26.65 -25.41 -22.79
CA PRO A 24 -27.55 -24.26 -22.70
C PRO A 24 -27.22 -23.11 -23.65
N GLU A 25 -28.21 -22.24 -23.86
CA GLU A 25 -28.09 -20.96 -24.55
C GLU A 25 -27.26 -19.94 -23.74
N ALA A 26 -26.51 -19.10 -24.44
CA ALA A 26 -25.80 -17.95 -23.88
C ALA A 26 -26.58 -16.66 -24.14
N TYR A 27 -26.54 -15.72 -23.20
CA TYR A 27 -27.06 -14.37 -23.37
C TYR A 27 -25.93 -13.40 -23.72
N ASP A 28 -26.16 -12.59 -24.76
CA ASP A 28 -25.23 -11.55 -25.23
C ASP A 28 -25.45 -10.21 -24.49
N TYR A 29 -24.44 -9.35 -24.53
CA TYR A 29 -24.40 -8.05 -23.87
C TYR A 29 -24.50 -6.93 -24.91
N GLU A 30 -25.50 -6.04 -24.82
CA GLU A 30 -25.59 -4.85 -25.68
C GLU A 30 -25.00 -3.62 -24.97
N ASP A 31 -24.07 -2.95 -25.65
CA ASP A 31 -23.44 -1.69 -25.26
C ASP A 31 -23.87 -0.60 -26.26
N GLY A 32 -24.13 0.64 -25.81
CA GLY A 32 -24.87 1.61 -26.63
C GLY A 32 -24.79 3.08 -26.22
N ASP A 33 -24.00 3.83 -26.98
CA ASP A 33 -23.94 5.29 -27.14
C ASP A 33 -23.32 5.56 -28.54
N PRO A 34 -23.30 6.76 -29.18
CA PRO A 34 -23.84 8.07 -28.77
C PRO A 34 -24.67 8.82 -29.85
N SER A 35 -25.23 9.99 -29.51
CA SER A 35 -25.52 11.04 -30.52
C SER A 35 -25.60 12.47 -29.93
N GLU A 36 -25.11 13.46 -30.69
CA GLU A 36 -24.82 14.85 -30.31
C GLU A 36 -25.96 15.87 -30.57
N THR A 37 -25.93 17.05 -29.89
CA THR A 37 -26.15 18.46 -30.37
C THR A 37 -26.27 19.45 -29.18
N THR A 38 -26.12 20.80 -29.24
CA THR A 38 -25.77 21.78 -30.30
C THR A 38 -25.07 23.05 -29.73
N VAL A 39 -23.88 23.40 -30.26
CA VAL A 39 -23.50 24.70 -30.88
C VAL A 39 -23.52 26.07 -30.10
N ALA A 40 -22.31 26.67 -30.02
CA ALA A 40 -21.94 28.13 -30.03
C ALA A 40 -22.36 29.06 -28.85
N SER A 41 -21.68 30.16 -28.48
CA SER A 41 -20.43 30.88 -28.86
C SER A 41 -20.06 31.79 -27.65
N SER A 42 -18.81 32.07 -27.26
CA SER A 42 -17.88 32.97 -27.97
C SER A 42 -16.42 32.86 -27.49
N LYS A 43 -15.50 33.43 -28.29
CA LYS A 43 -14.04 33.42 -28.08
C LYS A 43 -13.51 34.86 -28.19
N SER A 44 -12.49 35.20 -27.41
CA SER A 44 -11.65 36.39 -27.61
C SER A 44 -10.19 35.99 -27.40
N THR A 45 -9.33 36.36 -28.35
CA THR A 45 -7.86 36.61 -28.23
C THR A 45 -6.99 35.46 -27.62
N ASP A 46 -5.74 35.26 -28.02
CA ASP A 46 -4.73 36.21 -28.46
C ASP A 46 -3.91 35.78 -29.70
N ALA A 47 -2.98 36.66 -30.09
CA ALA A 47 -2.12 36.56 -31.26
C ALA A 47 -0.93 35.60 -31.08
N GLU A 48 -0.32 35.21 -32.20
CA GLU A 48 0.97 34.53 -32.26
C GLU A 48 1.95 35.30 -33.17
N SER A 49 3.20 35.35 -32.72
CA SER A 49 4.44 35.73 -33.41
C SER A 49 4.74 34.83 -34.63
N ALA A 50 5.76 35.02 -35.46
CA ALA A 50 6.56 36.17 -35.93
C ALA A 50 7.44 35.63 -37.08
N ASP A 51 7.94 36.46 -38.00
CA ASP A 51 9.23 36.16 -38.68
C ASP A 51 9.95 37.41 -39.22
N THR A 52 11.24 37.22 -39.43
CA THR A 52 12.39 38.07 -39.74
C THR A 52 12.37 38.88 -41.05
N GLY A 53 13.24 39.90 -41.13
CA GLY A 53 13.90 40.23 -42.41
C GLY A 53 14.26 41.69 -42.75
N ALA A 54 15.38 42.19 -42.22
CA ALA A 54 16.32 43.14 -42.86
C ALA A 54 15.84 44.50 -43.49
N GLY A 55 16.17 45.61 -42.80
CA GLY A 55 17.15 46.59 -43.34
C GLY A 55 16.70 47.87 -44.11
N ILE A 56 17.38 48.97 -43.74
CA ILE A 56 17.77 50.16 -44.56
C ILE A 56 16.90 51.46 -44.52
N SER A 57 17.56 52.52 -44.00
CA SER A 57 17.45 53.98 -44.25
C SER A 57 16.17 54.81 -43.99
N ALA A 58 16.37 55.91 -43.24
CA ALA A 58 15.63 57.19 -43.28
C ALA A 58 15.78 57.91 -44.67
N PRO A 59 15.03 58.98 -45.05
CA PRO A 59 14.56 60.10 -44.21
C PRO A 59 13.14 60.65 -44.49
N GLY A 60 12.65 61.57 -43.64
CA GLY A 60 11.33 62.19 -43.87
C GLY A 60 10.84 63.29 -42.91
N GLN A 61 11.67 64.25 -42.46
CA GLN A 61 11.20 65.46 -41.75
C GLN A 61 11.99 66.70 -42.15
N ALA A 62 11.46 67.50 -43.08
CA ALA A 62 12.10 68.76 -43.52
C ALA A 62 11.13 69.87 -43.99
N LEU A 63 9.80 69.68 -43.96
CA LEU A 63 8.85 70.67 -44.51
C LEU A 63 8.18 71.58 -43.46
N ASP A 64 8.01 71.16 -42.21
CA ASP A 64 7.22 71.94 -41.23
C ASP A 64 7.95 73.16 -40.64
N ARG A 65 9.29 73.25 -40.76
CA ARG A 65 10.07 74.32 -40.10
C ARG A 65 10.04 75.68 -40.82
N MET A 66 9.60 75.75 -42.09
CA MET A 66 9.54 77.02 -42.83
C MET A 66 8.22 77.80 -42.64
N VAL A 67 7.15 77.17 -42.16
CA VAL A 67 5.85 77.84 -41.97
C VAL A 67 5.76 78.52 -40.59
N ALA A 68 6.41 77.97 -39.56
CA ALA A 68 6.39 78.54 -38.22
C ALA A 68 7.11 79.89 -38.10
N GLN A 69 8.17 80.11 -38.88
CA GLN A 69 9.10 81.23 -38.68
C GLN A 69 8.60 82.59 -39.22
N ASP A 70 7.65 82.58 -40.17
CA ASP A 70 7.04 83.82 -40.68
C ASP A 70 5.95 84.38 -39.74
N ILE A 71 5.19 83.49 -39.06
CA ILE A 71 4.11 83.85 -38.13
C ILE A 71 4.67 84.63 -36.93
N GLU A 72 5.77 84.14 -36.36
CA GLU A 72 6.47 84.74 -35.22
C GLU A 72 6.93 86.20 -35.49
N SER A 73 7.14 86.57 -36.76
CA SER A 73 7.58 87.90 -37.17
C SER A 73 6.46 88.95 -37.30
N GLN A 74 5.20 88.50 -37.32
CA GLN A 74 4.01 89.38 -37.27
C GLN A 74 3.55 89.61 -35.83
N ASP A 75 3.44 88.55 -35.01
CA ASP A 75 3.04 88.65 -33.60
C ASP A 75 3.94 89.60 -32.80
N VAL A 76 5.26 89.58 -33.01
CA VAL A 76 6.20 90.49 -32.34
C VAL A 76 5.97 91.97 -32.72
N ARG A 77 5.51 92.25 -33.94
CA ARG A 77 5.18 93.63 -34.37
C ARG A 77 3.86 94.10 -33.78
N ASP A 78 2.86 93.23 -33.71
CA ASP A 78 1.57 93.56 -33.12
C ASP A 78 1.64 93.64 -31.59
N GLU A 79 2.46 92.83 -30.92
CA GLU A 79 2.82 93.02 -29.50
C GLU A 79 3.45 94.40 -29.25
N LEU A 80 4.38 94.85 -30.12
CA LEU A 80 5.03 96.15 -29.99
C LEU A 80 4.01 97.30 -30.15
N ASN A 81 3.16 97.23 -31.18
CA ASN A 81 2.08 98.19 -31.39
C ASN A 81 1.10 98.23 -30.20
N VAL A 82 0.65 97.06 -29.72
CA VAL A 82 -0.25 96.95 -28.55
C VAL A 82 0.41 97.47 -27.27
N ARG A 83 1.72 97.23 -27.06
CA ARG A 83 2.46 97.81 -25.93
C ARG A 83 2.55 99.32 -26.02
N GLU A 84 2.81 99.90 -27.20
CA GLU A 84 2.85 101.35 -27.36
C GLU A 84 1.46 101.98 -27.16
N SER A 85 0.39 101.36 -27.68
CA SER A 85 -1.00 101.75 -27.43
C SER A 85 -1.36 101.71 -25.95
N LYS A 86 -1.00 100.63 -25.24
CA LYS A 86 -1.23 100.49 -23.79
C LYS A 86 -0.44 101.53 -22.99
N ARG A 87 0.80 101.85 -23.36
CA ARG A 87 1.59 102.90 -22.70
C ARG A 87 0.95 104.29 -22.87
N LYS A 88 0.44 104.60 -24.06
CA LYS A 88 -0.29 105.86 -24.32
C LYS A 88 -1.60 105.92 -23.51
N LEU A 89 -2.39 104.84 -23.50
CA LEU A 89 -3.62 104.75 -22.70
C LEU A 89 -3.35 104.91 -21.18
N LEU A 90 -2.27 104.31 -20.67
CA LEU A 90 -1.86 104.46 -19.28
C LEU A 90 -1.37 105.90 -19.00
N ALA A 91 -0.60 106.51 -19.91
CA ALA A 91 -0.20 107.91 -19.80
C ALA A 91 -1.42 108.86 -19.76
N GLU A 92 -2.46 108.59 -20.58
CA GLU A 92 -3.74 109.32 -20.54
C GLU A 92 -4.51 109.12 -19.22
N ASN A 93 -4.48 107.92 -18.64
CA ASN A 93 -5.09 107.67 -17.33
C ASN A 93 -4.35 108.43 -16.22
N PHE A 94 -3.02 108.36 -16.18
CA PHE A 94 -2.20 109.13 -15.23
C PHE A 94 -2.34 110.65 -15.43
N LEU A 95 -2.54 111.13 -16.66
CA LEU A 95 -2.93 112.51 -16.94
C LEU A 95 -4.27 112.86 -16.29
N GLY A 96 -5.29 112.02 -16.44
CA GLY A 96 -6.61 112.22 -15.82
C GLY A 96 -6.57 112.18 -14.29
N LEU A 97 -5.78 111.28 -13.70
CA LEU A 97 -5.53 111.24 -12.25
C LEU A 97 -4.77 112.48 -11.77
N GLY A 98 -3.78 112.94 -12.52
CA GLY A 98 -3.03 114.17 -12.27
C GLY A 98 -3.94 115.41 -12.31
N ASP A 99 -4.76 115.55 -13.35
CA ASP A 99 -5.76 116.64 -13.47
C ASP A 99 -6.79 116.60 -12.33
N ASN A 100 -7.22 115.40 -11.88
CA ASN A 100 -8.17 115.25 -10.78
C ASN A 100 -7.54 115.54 -9.40
N ALA A 101 -6.29 115.13 -9.18
CA ALA A 101 -5.52 115.51 -7.98
C ALA A 101 -5.26 117.02 -7.95
N PHE A 102 -4.88 117.61 -9.09
CA PHE A 102 -4.65 119.05 -9.24
C PHE A 102 -5.94 119.86 -8.97
N GLN A 103 -7.09 119.42 -9.47
CA GLN A 103 -8.38 120.06 -9.17
C GLN A 103 -8.80 119.95 -7.69
N ARG A 104 -8.34 118.93 -6.98
CA ARG A 104 -8.60 118.74 -5.53
C ARG A 104 -7.61 119.48 -4.63
N GLY A 105 -6.62 120.18 -5.21
CA GLY A 105 -5.55 120.86 -4.46
C GLY A 105 -4.46 119.92 -3.93
N ASP A 106 -4.46 118.64 -4.31
CA ASP A 106 -3.36 117.72 -4.01
C ASP A 106 -2.26 117.89 -5.05
N TRP A 107 -1.50 118.99 -4.90
CA TRP A 107 -0.45 119.36 -5.83
C TRP A 107 0.71 118.35 -5.87
N ALA A 108 0.96 117.66 -4.76
CA ALA A 108 2.01 116.65 -4.64
C ALA A 108 1.62 115.34 -5.35
N GLY A 109 0.41 114.83 -5.09
CA GLY A 109 -0.15 113.69 -5.84
C GLY A 109 -0.28 113.99 -7.33
N ALA A 110 -0.70 115.21 -7.68
CA ALA A 110 -0.75 115.65 -9.08
C ALA A 110 0.64 115.64 -9.74
N ALA A 111 1.67 116.16 -9.08
CA ALA A 111 3.02 116.18 -9.61
C ALA A 111 3.58 114.77 -9.85
N LEU A 112 3.29 113.81 -8.97
CA LEU A 112 3.66 112.40 -9.16
C LEU A 112 2.95 111.80 -10.37
N HIS A 113 1.61 111.90 -10.46
CA HIS A 113 0.86 111.35 -11.57
C HIS A 113 1.20 111.99 -12.93
N TYR A 114 1.47 113.31 -12.98
CA TYR A 114 1.98 113.94 -14.19
C TYR A 114 3.41 113.50 -14.54
N ALA A 115 4.25 113.17 -13.56
CA ALA A 115 5.59 112.63 -13.81
C ALA A 115 5.52 111.20 -14.35
N ASP A 116 4.63 110.36 -13.81
CA ASP A 116 4.36 109.01 -14.30
C ASP A 116 3.83 109.05 -15.75
N ALA A 117 2.87 109.93 -16.04
CA ALA A 117 2.38 110.17 -17.39
C ALA A 117 3.50 110.61 -18.36
N PHE A 118 4.40 111.49 -17.90
CA PHE A 118 5.53 111.98 -18.69
C PHE A 118 6.61 110.91 -18.93
N GLN A 119 6.81 109.97 -18.01
CA GLN A 119 7.71 108.83 -18.23
C GLN A 119 7.12 107.81 -19.22
N LEU A 120 5.80 107.63 -19.20
CA LEU A 120 5.09 106.72 -20.11
C LEU A 120 5.00 107.27 -21.53
N ASP A 121 4.70 108.56 -21.69
CA ASP A 121 4.79 109.30 -22.96
C ASP A 121 5.59 110.63 -22.80
N PRO A 122 6.92 110.59 -23.04
CA PRO A 122 7.77 111.78 -23.00
C PRO A 122 7.48 112.82 -24.08
N SER A 123 6.70 112.47 -25.12
CA SER A 123 6.32 113.40 -26.19
C SER A 123 5.16 114.31 -25.75
N SER A 124 4.28 113.81 -24.87
CA SER A 124 3.10 114.50 -24.36
C SER A 124 3.40 115.90 -23.82
N THR A 125 2.82 116.91 -24.47
CA THR A 125 2.90 118.30 -24.02
C THR A 125 2.00 118.54 -22.81
N THR A 126 0.83 117.89 -22.74
CA THR A 126 -0.11 118.02 -21.63
C THR A 126 0.46 117.45 -20.33
N ALA A 127 1.22 116.34 -20.37
CA ALA A 127 1.87 115.80 -19.18
C ALA A 127 2.97 116.75 -18.66
N ARG A 128 3.78 117.29 -19.59
CA ARG A 128 4.84 118.25 -19.28
C ARG A 128 4.31 119.59 -18.74
N ASP A 129 3.15 120.02 -19.23
CA ASP A 129 2.50 121.27 -18.82
C ASP A 129 1.63 121.09 -17.57
N GLY A 130 1.02 119.92 -17.38
CA GLY A 130 0.43 119.49 -16.11
C GLY A 130 1.47 119.44 -15.00
N LEU A 131 2.61 118.77 -15.25
CA LEU A 131 3.74 118.71 -14.32
C LEU A 131 4.24 120.12 -13.95
N ARG A 132 4.46 121.01 -14.93
CA ARG A 132 4.85 122.40 -14.65
C ARG A 132 3.79 123.20 -13.90
N ARG A 133 2.50 122.97 -14.14
CA ARG A 133 1.41 123.62 -13.37
C ARG A 133 1.35 123.10 -11.93
N ALA A 134 1.47 121.79 -11.71
CA ALA A 134 1.56 121.18 -10.39
C ALA A 134 2.77 121.71 -9.61
N GLN A 135 3.94 121.76 -10.25
CA GLN A 135 5.17 122.33 -9.69
C GLN A 135 5.02 123.83 -9.38
N ALA A 136 4.38 124.61 -10.25
CA ALA A 136 4.11 126.03 -9.99
C ALA A 136 3.12 126.24 -8.83
N ALA A 137 2.06 125.42 -8.72
CA ALA A 137 1.14 125.46 -7.60
C ALA A 137 1.83 125.09 -6.26
N LEU A 138 2.70 124.07 -6.27
CA LEU A 138 3.56 123.70 -5.14
C LEU A 138 4.45 124.84 -4.65
N THR A 139 4.93 125.73 -5.53
CA THR A 139 5.75 126.89 -5.10
C THR A 139 4.99 127.94 -4.28
N GLY A 140 3.65 127.87 -4.23
CA GLY A 140 2.82 128.73 -3.38
C GLY A 140 2.74 128.28 -1.91
N GLU A 141 3.12 127.04 -1.60
CA GLU A 141 2.71 126.39 -0.34
C GLU A 141 3.85 125.59 0.32
N GLY A 142 4.85 126.29 0.86
CA GLY A 142 5.61 125.88 2.05
C GLY A 142 6.49 124.62 2.02
N VAL A 143 6.58 123.88 0.93
CA VAL A 143 7.40 122.65 0.82
C VAL A 143 8.67 122.91 0.01
N SER A 144 9.85 122.61 0.58
CA SER A 144 11.12 122.76 -0.13
C SER A 144 11.39 121.62 -1.11
N LEU A 145 12.09 121.95 -2.20
CA LEU A 145 12.40 121.05 -3.32
C LEU A 145 13.03 119.70 -2.89
N GLU A 146 13.75 119.70 -1.77
CA GLU A 146 14.56 118.58 -1.28
C GLU A 146 13.72 117.44 -0.67
N SER A 147 12.59 117.77 -0.01
CA SER A 147 11.74 116.75 0.64
C SER A 147 10.92 115.90 -0.34
N ALA A 148 10.61 116.43 -1.52
CA ALA A 148 9.91 115.69 -2.58
C ALA A 148 10.81 114.62 -3.24
N PHE A 149 12.12 114.89 -3.34
CA PHE A 149 13.08 113.89 -3.85
C PHE A 149 13.27 112.72 -2.87
N ASP A 150 13.23 112.98 -1.56
CA ASP A 150 13.51 111.98 -0.53
C ASP A 150 12.40 110.91 -0.42
N LEU A 151 11.12 111.33 -0.52
CA LEU A 151 9.98 110.40 -0.59
C LEU A 151 9.99 109.54 -1.86
N ALA A 152 10.36 110.11 -3.01
CA ALA A 152 10.54 109.37 -4.26
C ALA A 152 11.69 108.34 -4.14
N GLY A 153 12.81 108.72 -3.54
CA GLY A 153 13.95 107.84 -3.29
C GLY A 153 13.63 106.64 -2.40
N GLN A 154 12.88 106.86 -1.30
CA GLN A 154 12.43 105.76 -0.43
C GLN A 154 11.48 104.79 -1.15
N HIS A 155 10.61 105.29 -2.04
CA HIS A 155 9.75 104.44 -2.85
C HIS A 155 10.56 103.55 -3.81
N GLN A 156 11.54 104.14 -4.49
CA GLN A 156 12.45 103.43 -5.40
C GLN A 156 13.27 102.35 -4.68
N MET A 157 13.78 102.59 -3.47
CA MET A 157 14.54 101.56 -2.73
C MET A 157 13.69 100.34 -2.34
N ARG A 158 12.43 100.53 -1.94
CA ARG A 158 11.53 99.41 -1.63
C ARG A 158 11.22 98.57 -2.87
N TRP A 159 10.95 99.24 -3.98
CA TRP A 159 10.73 98.60 -5.29
C TRP A 159 11.96 97.82 -5.76
N ALA A 160 13.15 98.41 -5.68
CA ALA A 160 14.41 97.76 -6.05
C ALA A 160 14.68 96.50 -5.20
N ARG A 161 14.41 96.56 -3.88
CA ARG A 161 14.60 95.42 -2.98
C ARG A 161 13.68 94.25 -3.29
N GLU A 162 12.38 94.50 -3.50
CA GLU A 162 11.44 93.40 -3.80
C GLU A 162 11.71 92.84 -5.19
N ARG A 163 12.08 93.68 -6.16
CA ARG A 163 12.53 93.24 -7.49
C ARG A 163 13.72 92.26 -7.41
N ILE A 164 14.78 92.59 -6.68
CA ILE A 164 15.96 91.73 -6.51
C ILE A 164 15.58 90.38 -5.87
N ARG A 165 14.63 90.39 -4.93
CA ARG A 165 14.14 89.15 -4.30
C ARG A 165 13.45 88.23 -5.31
N ILE A 166 12.60 88.78 -6.18
CA ILE A 166 11.90 87.99 -7.21
C ILE A 166 12.89 87.50 -8.27
N GLU A 167 13.82 88.35 -8.72
CA GLU A 167 14.94 87.94 -9.61
C GLU A 167 15.75 86.78 -9.00
N GLY A 168 16.02 86.83 -7.69
CA GLY A 168 16.68 85.76 -6.95
C GLY A 168 15.88 84.45 -6.91
N LEU A 169 14.56 84.51 -6.71
CA LEU A 169 13.69 83.32 -6.74
C LEU A 169 13.61 82.69 -8.13
N VAL A 170 13.47 83.52 -9.18
CA VAL A 170 13.49 83.04 -10.58
C VAL A 170 14.84 82.40 -10.90
N GLY A 171 15.96 83.05 -10.53
CA GLY A 171 17.30 82.50 -10.74
C GLY A 171 17.58 81.20 -9.96
N SER A 172 17.00 81.02 -8.77
CA SER A 172 17.05 79.75 -8.04
C SER A 172 16.22 78.65 -8.71
N GLY A 173 15.06 78.99 -9.28
CA GLY A 173 14.26 78.08 -10.10
C GLY A 173 14.98 77.67 -11.38
N ASP A 174 15.56 78.64 -12.10
CA ASP A 174 16.35 78.43 -13.32
C ASP A 174 17.51 77.47 -13.07
N LYS A 175 18.21 77.63 -11.93
CA LYS A 175 19.28 76.71 -11.54
C LYS A 175 18.74 75.30 -11.24
N ALA A 176 17.66 75.17 -10.48
CA ALA A 176 17.09 73.86 -10.15
C ALA A 176 16.55 73.12 -11.39
N MET A 177 16.10 73.83 -12.44
CA MET A 177 15.77 73.23 -13.74
C MET A 177 17.00 72.63 -14.43
N VAL A 178 18.14 73.34 -14.40
CA VAL A 178 19.41 72.88 -15.00
C VAL A 178 20.00 71.71 -14.22
N ASP A 179 19.91 71.74 -12.89
CA ASP A 179 20.40 70.67 -12.01
C ASP A 179 19.49 69.41 -12.03
N GLY A 180 18.32 69.47 -12.67
CA GLY A 180 17.37 68.35 -12.80
C GLY A 180 16.38 68.19 -11.63
N ASP A 181 16.49 69.05 -10.61
CA ASP A 181 15.63 69.06 -9.42
C ASP A 181 14.30 69.77 -9.69
N PHE A 182 13.50 69.24 -10.64
CA PHE A 182 12.26 69.87 -11.11
C PHE A 182 11.26 70.20 -9.99
N GLN A 183 11.18 69.38 -8.93
CA GLN A 183 10.33 69.68 -7.78
C GLN A 183 10.81 70.92 -7.00
N ILE A 184 12.12 71.14 -6.88
CA ILE A 184 12.70 72.34 -6.25
C ILE A 184 12.44 73.55 -7.15
N ALA A 185 12.62 73.41 -8.47
CA ALA A 185 12.31 74.46 -9.45
C ALA A 185 10.85 74.95 -9.35
N VAL A 186 9.88 74.02 -9.36
CA VAL A 186 8.45 74.31 -9.19
C VAL A 186 8.18 75.11 -7.91
N THR A 187 8.82 74.77 -6.78
CA THR A 187 8.62 75.53 -5.53
C THR A 187 9.17 76.95 -5.58
N HIS A 188 10.31 77.17 -6.24
CA HIS A 188 10.89 78.50 -6.41
C HIS A 188 10.09 79.37 -7.40
N TYR A 189 9.69 78.83 -8.55
CA TYR A 189 8.87 79.58 -9.50
C TYR A 189 7.48 79.90 -8.94
N ARG A 190 6.82 78.96 -8.25
CA ARG A 190 5.54 79.23 -7.56
C ARG A 190 5.68 80.34 -6.52
N SER A 191 6.80 80.36 -5.79
CA SER A 191 7.11 81.43 -4.82
C SER A 191 7.35 82.79 -5.51
N ALA A 192 7.97 82.80 -6.69
CA ALA A 192 8.15 83.99 -7.51
C ALA A 192 6.81 84.52 -8.07
N THR A 193 5.95 83.63 -8.57
CA THR A 193 4.61 83.98 -9.07
C THR A 193 3.75 84.60 -7.96
N MET A 194 3.70 84.00 -6.77
CA MET A 194 2.97 84.55 -5.61
C MET A 194 3.52 85.91 -5.13
N ALA A 195 4.80 86.19 -5.36
CA ALA A 195 5.39 87.50 -5.06
C ALA A 195 4.99 88.56 -6.12
N LEU A 196 4.93 88.18 -7.39
CA LEU A 196 4.48 89.05 -8.49
C LEU A 196 2.99 89.39 -8.41
N GLU A 197 2.14 88.43 -8.05
CA GLU A 197 0.70 88.66 -7.82
C GLU A 197 0.44 89.74 -6.75
N ARG A 198 1.30 89.81 -5.73
CA ARG A 198 1.22 90.80 -4.65
C ARG A 198 1.76 92.18 -5.06
N SER A 199 2.55 92.28 -6.13
CA SER A 199 3.17 93.55 -6.57
C SER A 199 3.25 93.61 -8.10
N PRO A 200 2.10 93.75 -8.79
CA PRO A 200 2.02 93.65 -10.25
C PRO A 200 2.87 94.69 -10.99
N ASP A 201 3.04 95.88 -10.40
CA ASP A 201 3.76 97.00 -11.01
C ASP A 201 5.29 96.76 -11.15
N LEU A 202 5.82 95.70 -10.51
CA LEU A 202 7.21 95.26 -10.65
C LEU A 202 7.45 94.37 -11.87
N ALA A 203 6.40 93.97 -12.60
CA ALA A 203 6.50 93.07 -13.75
C ALA A 203 7.15 93.78 -14.96
N GLY A 204 8.41 93.44 -15.26
CA GLY A 204 9.12 93.97 -16.41
C GLY A 204 10.36 93.16 -16.79
N GLY A 205 10.59 92.99 -18.10
CA GLY A 205 11.73 92.22 -18.62
C GLY A 205 11.69 90.75 -18.17
N ALA A 206 12.81 90.27 -17.60
CA ALA A 206 12.99 88.88 -17.15
C ALA A 206 12.07 88.43 -15.99
N ILE A 207 11.27 89.35 -15.43
CA ILE A 207 10.32 89.09 -14.34
C ILE A 207 8.86 89.33 -14.77
N GLY A 208 8.56 89.29 -16.08
CA GLY A 208 7.19 89.36 -16.56
C GLY A 208 6.32 88.26 -15.94
N SER A 209 5.12 88.60 -15.46
CA SER A 209 4.22 87.63 -14.81
C SER A 209 3.88 86.43 -15.71
N SER A 210 3.70 86.66 -17.00
CA SER A 210 3.52 85.60 -18.01
C SER A 210 4.77 84.72 -18.20
N LEU A 211 5.97 85.30 -18.11
CA LEU A 211 7.23 84.57 -18.28
C LEU A 211 7.53 83.66 -17.08
N VAL A 212 7.28 84.14 -15.86
CA VAL A 212 7.47 83.34 -14.65
C VAL A 212 6.38 82.27 -14.51
N ALA A 213 5.15 82.53 -14.98
CA ALA A 213 4.13 81.51 -15.13
C ALA A 213 4.54 80.42 -16.13
N ALA A 214 5.00 80.79 -17.33
CA ALA A 214 5.47 79.81 -18.32
C ALA A 214 6.62 78.94 -17.80
N LYS A 215 7.57 79.52 -17.04
CA LYS A 215 8.64 78.75 -16.36
C LYS A 215 8.12 77.82 -15.26
N LEU A 216 7.07 78.20 -14.55
CA LEU A 216 6.42 77.32 -13.57
C LEU A 216 5.75 76.14 -14.27
N ASP A 217 5.04 76.40 -15.37
CA ASP A 217 4.33 75.39 -16.15
C ASP A 217 5.34 74.39 -16.77
N GLU A 218 6.41 74.89 -17.43
CA GLU A 218 7.54 74.11 -17.93
C GLU A 218 8.18 73.23 -16.84
N ALA A 219 8.39 73.77 -15.64
CA ALA A 219 8.93 73.01 -14.51
C ALA A 219 7.97 71.93 -13.99
N THR A 220 6.65 72.17 -14.04
CA THR A 220 5.66 71.15 -13.68
C THR A 220 5.57 70.04 -14.73
N GLU A 221 5.61 70.38 -16.01
CA GLU A 221 5.64 69.39 -17.10
C GLU A 221 6.92 68.53 -17.04
N ALA A 222 8.08 69.16 -16.82
CA ALA A 222 9.35 68.44 -16.65
C ALA A 222 9.34 67.50 -15.44
N ARG A 223 8.81 67.93 -14.30
CA ARG A 223 8.63 67.08 -13.12
C ARG A 223 7.70 65.90 -13.40
N ASP A 224 6.54 66.16 -13.99
CA ASP A 224 5.51 65.15 -14.18
C ASP A 224 5.90 64.15 -15.28
N GLY A 225 6.64 64.61 -16.30
CA GLY A 225 7.31 63.76 -17.29
C GLY A 225 8.38 62.86 -16.66
N ALA A 226 9.25 63.39 -15.79
CA ALA A 226 10.25 62.59 -15.08
C ALA A 226 9.61 61.56 -14.14
N ALA A 227 8.56 61.95 -13.42
CA ALA A 227 7.81 61.05 -12.54
C ALA A 227 6.94 60.03 -13.31
N ALA A 228 6.56 60.30 -14.56
CA ALA A 228 5.96 59.31 -15.46
C ALA A 228 7.00 58.31 -15.97
N ALA A 229 8.14 58.81 -16.48
CA ALA A 229 9.23 57.97 -16.98
C ALA A 229 9.80 57.02 -15.92
N LEU A 230 9.91 57.46 -14.66
CA LEU A 230 10.32 56.58 -13.56
C LEU A 230 9.32 55.45 -13.31
N ARG A 231 8.01 55.75 -13.25
CA ARG A 231 6.95 54.74 -13.06
C ARG A 231 6.86 53.78 -14.25
N GLU A 232 7.09 54.24 -15.47
CA GLU A 232 7.11 53.41 -16.66
C GLU A 232 8.35 52.49 -16.68
N ALA A 233 9.51 52.98 -16.25
CA ALA A 233 10.70 52.16 -16.02
C ALA A 233 10.46 51.09 -14.95
N GLU A 234 9.91 51.45 -13.79
CA GLU A 234 9.54 50.50 -12.71
C GLU A 234 8.53 49.45 -13.19
N ALA A 235 7.49 49.85 -13.94
CA ALA A 235 6.51 48.93 -14.50
C ALA A 235 7.12 47.99 -15.56
N SER A 236 8.04 48.48 -16.39
CA SER A 236 8.73 47.66 -17.39
C SER A 236 9.69 46.64 -16.76
N ALA A 237 10.36 47.00 -15.67
CA ALA A 237 11.21 46.10 -14.90
C ALA A 237 10.37 45.00 -14.23
N ALA A 238 9.29 45.37 -13.54
CA ALA A 238 8.38 44.41 -12.90
C ALA A 238 7.75 43.45 -13.93
N ALA A 239 7.37 43.93 -15.11
CA ALA A 239 6.88 43.09 -16.19
C ALA A 239 7.94 42.09 -16.69
N ALA A 240 9.19 42.54 -16.87
CA ALA A 240 10.29 41.67 -17.28
C ALA A 240 10.61 40.59 -16.22
N ASP A 241 10.60 40.94 -14.94
CA ASP A 241 10.80 39.98 -13.84
C ASP A 241 9.68 38.92 -13.83
N THR A 242 8.40 39.33 -13.94
CA THR A 242 7.29 38.36 -14.02
C THR A 242 7.36 37.43 -15.23
N ALA A 243 7.78 37.94 -16.39
CA ALA A 243 7.96 37.11 -17.59
C ALA A 243 9.08 36.07 -17.41
N ALA A 244 10.20 36.47 -16.79
CA ALA A 244 11.29 35.56 -16.47
C ALA A 244 10.89 34.46 -15.47
N GLU A 245 10.09 34.79 -14.45
CA GLU A 245 9.54 33.80 -13.52
C GLU A 245 8.59 32.80 -14.22
N GLU A 246 7.74 33.28 -15.14
CA GLU A 246 6.86 32.40 -15.93
C GLU A 246 7.62 31.47 -16.87
N GLU A 247 8.66 31.95 -17.56
CA GLU A 247 9.53 31.13 -18.39
C GLU A 247 10.29 30.08 -17.57
N ALA A 248 10.86 30.47 -16.42
CA ALA A 248 11.54 29.54 -15.52
C ALA A 248 10.59 28.45 -15.00
N ARG A 249 9.33 28.80 -14.69
CA ARG A 249 8.30 27.84 -14.26
C ARG A 249 7.91 26.87 -15.38
N LYS A 250 7.77 27.34 -16.62
CA LYS A 250 7.50 26.47 -17.80
C LYS A 250 8.65 25.48 -18.01
N LEU A 251 9.88 25.96 -18.03
CA LEU A 251 11.08 25.12 -18.18
C LEU A 251 11.21 24.08 -17.04
N TYR A 252 10.91 24.45 -15.80
CA TYR A 252 10.93 23.49 -14.68
C TYR A 252 9.89 22.36 -14.88
N PHE A 253 8.68 22.72 -15.33
CA PHE A 253 7.59 21.78 -15.57
C PHE A 253 7.92 20.80 -16.73
N GLU A 254 8.40 21.32 -17.85
CA GLU A 254 8.84 20.51 -19.01
C GLU A 254 9.97 19.54 -18.65
N ASN A 255 10.98 20.01 -17.90
CA ASN A 255 12.07 19.15 -17.44
C ASN A 255 11.54 18.04 -16.50
N THR A 256 10.59 18.35 -15.62
CA THR A 256 9.97 17.39 -14.70
C THR A 256 9.20 16.29 -15.45
N ILE A 257 8.41 16.67 -16.46
CA ILE A 257 7.70 15.71 -17.34
C ILE A 257 8.72 14.81 -18.05
N ARG A 258 9.77 15.39 -18.65
CA ARG A 258 10.81 14.62 -19.34
C ARG A 258 11.49 13.62 -18.42
N THR A 259 11.86 14.02 -17.19
CA THR A 259 12.50 13.09 -16.24
C THR A 259 11.58 11.95 -15.82
N LEU A 260 10.30 12.21 -15.53
CA LEU A 260 9.33 11.17 -15.16
C LEU A 260 9.05 10.22 -16.33
N PHE A 261 9.02 10.73 -17.56
CA PHE A 261 8.83 9.92 -18.76
C PHE A 261 10.01 8.98 -18.99
N THR A 262 11.25 9.49 -18.91
CA THR A 262 12.47 8.67 -19.03
C THR A 262 12.52 7.60 -17.94
N GLU A 263 12.23 7.95 -16.68
CA GLU A 263 12.20 6.99 -15.57
C GLU A 263 11.14 5.89 -15.80
N ALA A 264 9.97 6.24 -16.32
CA ALA A 264 8.92 5.28 -16.65
C ALA A 264 9.31 4.33 -17.81
N ASP A 265 10.03 4.82 -18.81
CA ASP A 265 10.52 4.04 -19.96
C ASP A 265 11.66 3.08 -19.55
N ASP A 266 12.57 3.53 -18.70
CA ASP A 266 13.60 2.67 -18.08
C ASP A 266 12.96 1.55 -17.23
N GLN A 267 11.94 1.89 -16.42
CA GLN A 267 11.19 0.92 -15.62
C GLN A 267 10.42 -0.09 -16.51
N PHE A 268 9.84 0.37 -17.63
CA PHE A 268 9.17 -0.50 -18.59
C PHE A 268 10.16 -1.45 -19.27
N SER A 269 11.29 -0.93 -19.74
CA SER A 269 12.36 -1.68 -20.41
C SER A 269 13.02 -2.72 -19.49
N ALA A 270 13.10 -2.44 -18.19
CA ALA A 270 13.55 -3.39 -17.17
C ALA A 270 12.50 -4.47 -16.80
N GLY A 271 11.29 -4.42 -17.38
CA GLY A 271 10.20 -5.36 -17.08
C GLY A 271 9.44 -5.07 -15.78
N PHE A 272 9.65 -3.91 -15.16
CA PHE A 272 8.94 -3.48 -13.94
C PHE A 272 7.64 -2.74 -14.28
N TYR A 273 6.78 -3.36 -15.10
CA TYR A 273 5.58 -2.73 -15.67
C TYR A 273 4.69 -2.04 -14.63
N LYS A 274 4.45 -2.65 -13.46
CA LYS A 274 3.64 -2.05 -12.39
C LYS A 274 4.25 -0.76 -11.81
N LYS A 275 5.58 -0.66 -11.74
CA LYS A 275 6.27 0.58 -11.33
C LYS A 275 6.13 1.64 -12.42
N SER A 276 6.38 1.27 -13.68
CA SER A 276 6.22 2.16 -14.83
C SER A 276 4.83 2.80 -14.88
N ILE A 277 3.76 2.00 -14.69
CA ILE A 277 2.38 2.52 -14.59
C ILE A 277 2.24 3.57 -13.49
N SER A 278 2.77 3.33 -12.29
CA SER A 278 2.68 4.30 -11.18
C SER A 278 3.45 5.60 -11.44
N THR A 279 4.58 5.53 -12.15
CA THR A 279 5.37 6.69 -12.58
C THR A 279 4.63 7.48 -13.67
N LEU A 280 3.95 6.78 -14.58
CA LEU A 280 3.11 7.37 -15.62
C LEU A 280 1.83 8.01 -15.07
N ASP A 281 1.17 7.39 -14.09
CA ASP A 281 0.03 8.00 -13.38
C ASP A 281 0.44 9.32 -12.69
N ARG A 282 1.65 9.37 -12.12
CA ARG A 282 2.21 10.61 -11.55
C ARG A 282 2.49 11.68 -12.62
N LEU A 283 3.00 11.29 -13.80
CA LEU A 283 3.18 12.19 -14.94
C LEU A 283 1.82 12.71 -15.44
N LEU A 284 0.83 11.84 -15.62
CA LEU A 284 -0.53 12.19 -16.06
C LEU A 284 -1.30 13.04 -15.04
N THR A 285 -0.87 13.06 -13.78
CA THR A 285 -1.38 14.00 -12.77
C THR A 285 -0.86 15.44 -13.01
N LEU A 286 0.33 15.58 -13.62
CA LEU A 286 0.91 16.87 -14.00
C LEU A 286 0.43 17.32 -15.38
N ASP A 287 0.47 16.43 -16.38
CA ASP A 287 0.00 16.66 -17.76
C ASP A 287 -1.00 15.55 -18.17
N PRO A 288 -2.32 15.76 -17.94
CA PRO A 288 -3.35 14.78 -18.29
C PRO A 288 -3.54 14.54 -19.80
N GLN A 289 -2.99 15.39 -20.67
CA GLN A 289 -3.15 15.28 -22.12
C GLN A 289 -1.92 14.71 -22.84
N ASN A 290 -0.91 14.26 -22.07
CA ASN A 290 0.31 13.69 -22.61
C ASN A 290 0.04 12.38 -23.38
N LYS A 291 0.06 12.45 -24.71
CA LYS A 291 -0.25 11.30 -25.59
C LYS A 291 0.75 10.16 -25.43
N ASP A 292 2.03 10.48 -25.28
CA ASP A 292 3.10 9.49 -25.18
C ASP A 292 2.96 8.72 -23.86
N ALA A 293 2.75 9.41 -22.74
CA ALA A 293 2.52 8.78 -21.44
C ALA A 293 1.22 7.95 -21.41
N LEU A 294 0.13 8.41 -22.02
CA LEU A 294 -1.10 7.62 -22.17
C LEU A 294 -0.86 6.33 -22.98
N SER A 295 -0.08 6.42 -24.06
CA SER A 295 0.22 5.26 -24.90
C SER A 295 1.11 4.23 -24.19
N LEU A 296 2.20 4.68 -23.56
CA LEU A 296 3.12 3.82 -22.82
C LEU A 296 2.42 3.17 -21.62
N ARG A 297 1.51 3.89 -20.95
CA ARG A 297 0.70 3.35 -19.86
C ARG A 297 -0.24 2.23 -20.32
N GLY A 298 -0.85 2.37 -21.50
CA GLY A 298 -1.67 1.32 -22.11
C GLY A 298 -0.84 0.05 -22.36
N VAL A 299 0.32 0.20 -23.01
CA VAL A 299 1.25 -0.91 -23.30
C VAL A 299 1.80 -1.54 -22.00
N ALA A 300 2.17 -0.73 -21.01
CA ALA A 300 2.65 -1.20 -19.71
C ALA A 300 1.57 -1.99 -18.94
N ASN A 301 0.30 -1.56 -19.01
CA ASN A 301 -0.80 -2.28 -18.39
C ASN A 301 -1.06 -3.63 -19.07
N GLU A 302 -1.06 -3.69 -20.41
CA GLU A 302 -1.18 -4.96 -21.13
C GLU A 302 0.00 -5.90 -20.82
N ALA A 303 1.23 -5.40 -20.83
CA ALA A 303 2.42 -6.18 -20.50
C ALA A 303 2.40 -6.71 -19.05
N TRP A 304 1.91 -5.90 -18.10
CA TRP A 304 1.69 -6.32 -16.71
C TRP A 304 0.64 -7.44 -16.59
N HIS A 305 -0.48 -7.33 -17.29
CA HIS A 305 -1.51 -8.38 -17.32
C HIS A 305 -0.96 -9.68 -17.92
N GLN A 306 -0.29 -9.63 -19.08
CA GLN A 306 0.32 -10.81 -19.70
C GLN A 306 1.40 -11.46 -18.81
N GLN A 307 2.21 -10.67 -18.11
CA GLN A 307 3.20 -11.21 -17.15
C GLN A 307 2.51 -11.92 -15.97
N THR A 308 1.46 -11.29 -15.44
CA THR A 308 0.69 -11.82 -14.31
C THR A 308 -0.05 -13.12 -14.69
N GLU A 309 -0.65 -13.17 -15.88
CA GLU A 309 -1.29 -14.39 -16.41
C GLU A 309 -0.29 -15.54 -16.59
N ARG A 310 0.91 -15.25 -17.14
CA ARG A 310 1.97 -16.24 -17.30
C ARG A 310 2.44 -16.81 -15.96
N ASN A 311 2.64 -15.94 -14.96
CA ASN A 311 3.03 -16.35 -13.61
C ASN A 311 1.94 -17.21 -12.96
N ASN A 312 0.70 -16.71 -12.92
CA ASN A 312 -0.45 -17.45 -12.37
C ASN A 312 -0.63 -18.82 -13.05
N THR A 313 -0.43 -18.90 -14.38
CA THR A 313 -0.54 -20.16 -15.14
C THR A 313 0.62 -21.12 -14.81
N ALA A 314 1.82 -20.61 -14.58
CA ALA A 314 2.97 -21.42 -14.16
C ALA A 314 2.77 -21.95 -12.73
N ASP A 315 2.37 -21.10 -11.80
CA ASP A 315 2.10 -21.43 -10.41
C ASP A 315 0.95 -22.44 -10.29
N PHE A 316 -0.17 -22.20 -10.97
CA PHE A 316 -1.30 -23.14 -11.01
C PHE A 316 -0.86 -24.52 -11.53
N ARG A 317 -0.07 -24.57 -12.61
CA ARG A 317 0.44 -25.83 -13.16
C ARG A 317 1.34 -26.56 -12.16
N GLU A 318 2.15 -25.84 -11.39
CA GLU A 318 3.05 -26.45 -10.41
C GLU A 318 2.28 -26.97 -9.18
N GLN A 319 1.34 -26.19 -8.64
CA GLN A 319 0.45 -26.66 -7.58
C GLN A 319 -0.38 -27.87 -8.03
N TRP A 320 -0.85 -27.89 -9.28
CA TRP A 320 -1.60 -29.02 -9.85
C TRP A 320 -0.76 -30.29 -10.01
N LYS A 321 0.53 -30.18 -10.34
CA LYS A 321 1.43 -31.35 -10.29
C LYS A 321 1.58 -31.85 -8.85
N ARG A 322 1.84 -30.94 -7.91
CA ARG A 322 2.08 -31.24 -6.50
C ARG A 322 0.91 -32.00 -5.86
N THR A 323 -0.33 -31.60 -6.13
CA THR A 323 -1.52 -32.31 -5.62
C THR A 323 -1.66 -33.71 -6.22
N PHE A 324 -1.32 -33.91 -7.51
CA PHE A 324 -1.34 -35.24 -8.13
C PHE A 324 -0.18 -36.14 -7.67
N GLU A 325 0.99 -35.57 -7.36
CA GLU A 325 2.10 -36.27 -6.69
C GLU A 325 1.64 -36.80 -5.32
N GLU A 326 1.00 -35.94 -4.52
CA GLU A 326 0.45 -36.29 -3.20
C GLU A 326 -0.67 -37.34 -3.29
N LEU A 327 -1.59 -37.22 -4.25
CA LEU A 327 -2.63 -38.25 -4.46
C LEU A 327 -2.03 -39.62 -4.82
N ARG A 328 -0.91 -39.65 -5.56
CA ARG A 328 -0.20 -40.90 -5.89
C ARG A 328 0.50 -41.51 -4.68
N THR A 329 1.15 -40.71 -3.83
CA THR A 329 1.80 -41.23 -2.61
C THR A 329 0.76 -41.71 -1.60
N LEU A 330 -0.38 -41.01 -1.48
CA LEU A 330 -1.49 -41.41 -0.60
C LEU A 330 -2.11 -42.79 -0.94
N ALA A 331 -2.15 -43.13 -2.23
CA ALA A 331 -2.71 -44.39 -2.74
C ALA A 331 -1.83 -45.62 -2.46
N VAL A 332 -0.56 -45.44 -2.07
CA VAL A 332 0.34 -46.54 -1.71
C VAL A 332 0.14 -46.90 -0.23
N PRO A 333 -0.21 -48.16 0.11
CA PRO A 333 -0.19 -48.61 1.50
C PRO A 333 1.26 -48.74 2.00
N PRO A 334 1.56 -48.37 3.26
CA PRO A 334 2.91 -48.48 3.82
C PRO A 334 3.39 -49.93 3.83
N ARG A 335 4.70 -50.14 3.64
CA ARG A 335 5.28 -51.50 3.54
C ARG A 335 5.70 -52.09 4.87
N SER A 336 5.89 -51.25 5.89
CA SER A 336 6.32 -51.62 7.24
C SER A 336 5.51 -50.87 8.29
N ILE A 337 5.57 -51.35 9.54
CA ILE A 337 4.87 -50.76 10.69
C ILE A 337 5.37 -49.33 10.98
N ILE A 338 6.64 -49.06 10.69
CA ILE A 338 7.27 -47.74 10.74
C ILE A 338 7.95 -47.51 9.39
N GLU A 339 7.71 -46.36 8.77
CA GLU A 339 8.30 -45.92 7.50
C GLU A 339 8.49 -44.40 7.56
N HIS A 340 9.71 -43.91 7.34
CA HIS A 340 10.03 -42.48 7.41
C HIS A 340 10.12 -41.90 6.00
N ASP A 341 9.24 -40.95 5.66
CA ASP A 341 9.32 -40.21 4.40
C ASP A 341 10.42 -39.14 4.47
N LEU A 342 11.65 -39.58 4.20
CA LEU A 342 12.85 -38.74 4.21
C LEU A 342 12.82 -37.65 3.13
N ASP A 343 12.13 -37.90 2.01
CA ASP A 343 12.02 -36.94 0.91
C ASP A 343 11.04 -35.81 1.28
N TYR A 344 9.91 -36.11 1.93
CA TYR A 344 9.03 -35.10 2.51
C TYR A 344 9.74 -34.28 3.59
N TRP A 345 10.47 -34.93 4.51
CA TRP A 345 11.21 -34.23 5.57
C TRP A 345 12.22 -33.23 4.98
N ARG A 346 13.13 -33.67 4.11
CA ARG A 346 14.15 -32.82 3.48
C ARG A 346 13.59 -31.73 2.57
N ASN A 347 12.45 -31.96 1.92
CA ASN A 347 11.92 -31.02 0.94
C ASN A 347 10.85 -30.06 1.47
N VAL A 348 10.18 -30.40 2.58
CA VAL A 348 9.00 -29.68 3.08
C VAL A 348 9.08 -29.32 4.56
N VAL A 349 9.81 -30.07 5.39
CA VAL A 349 9.95 -29.77 6.83
C VAL A 349 11.23 -29.00 7.11
N ASP A 350 12.37 -29.49 6.60
CA ASP A 350 13.71 -28.89 6.73
C ASP A 350 13.81 -27.48 6.10
N LYS A 351 12.94 -27.16 5.14
CA LYS A 351 12.87 -25.84 4.48
C LYS A 351 11.94 -24.84 5.19
N ARG A 352 11.34 -25.21 6.33
CA ARG A 352 10.53 -24.29 7.13
C ARG A 352 11.47 -23.43 7.96
N LYS A 353 11.62 -22.17 7.55
CA LYS A 353 12.31 -21.16 8.37
C LYS A 353 11.58 -20.99 9.71
N PRO A 354 12.29 -20.87 10.85
CA PRO A 354 11.69 -20.53 12.14
C PRO A 354 10.96 -19.19 12.06
N LEU A 355 9.88 -19.04 12.85
CA LEU A 355 9.09 -17.81 12.85
C LEU A 355 9.89 -16.61 13.38
N ASP A 356 10.84 -16.85 14.29
CA ASP A 356 11.71 -15.84 14.90
C ASP A 356 12.69 -15.18 13.92
N GLU A 357 12.98 -15.80 12.77
CA GLU A 357 13.86 -15.21 11.74
C GLU A 357 13.25 -13.93 11.14
N TYR A 358 11.93 -13.70 11.29
CA TYR A 358 11.26 -12.46 10.89
C TYR A 358 11.35 -11.32 11.93
N ALA A 359 11.79 -11.59 13.17
CA ALA A 359 11.96 -10.57 14.20
C ALA A 359 13.40 -10.01 14.26
N GLY A 360 14.32 -10.66 13.53
CA GLY A 360 15.76 -10.40 13.56
C GLY A 360 16.33 -9.66 12.35
N GLU A 361 15.51 -8.99 11.54
CA GLU A 361 16.01 -7.91 10.67
C GLU A 361 16.32 -6.66 11.53
N GLU A 362 17.30 -6.79 12.44
CA GLU A 362 18.20 -5.65 12.63
C GLU A 362 18.87 -5.46 11.27
N GLU A 363 18.70 -4.27 10.70
CA GLU A 363 19.31 -3.87 9.45
C GLU A 363 20.83 -3.82 9.67
N ASP A 364 21.50 -4.96 9.48
CA ASP A 364 22.96 -5.09 9.55
C ASP A 364 23.57 -3.90 8.81
N ASP A 365 24.23 -2.99 9.55
CA ASP A 365 24.77 -1.76 8.96
C ASP A 365 25.62 -2.19 7.75
N PRO A 366 25.30 -1.73 6.52
CA PRO A 366 25.99 -2.19 5.32
C PRO A 366 27.50 -1.89 5.36
N THR A 367 27.94 -1.03 6.29
CA THR A 367 29.34 -0.81 6.66
C THR A 367 29.95 -2.00 7.40
N VAL A 368 29.25 -2.58 8.38
CA VAL A 368 29.65 -3.75 9.18
C VAL A 368 29.72 -4.99 8.30
N THR A 369 28.64 -5.33 7.58
CA THR A 369 28.61 -6.49 6.67
C THR A 369 29.73 -6.42 5.63
N ARG A 370 30.06 -5.21 5.14
CA ARG A 370 31.18 -5.00 4.21
C ARG A 370 32.55 -5.23 4.86
N ILE A 371 32.72 -4.87 6.13
CA ILE A 371 33.96 -5.12 6.89
C ILE A 371 34.12 -6.62 7.11
N GLU A 372 33.09 -7.31 7.57
CA GLU A 372 33.11 -8.76 7.80
C GLU A 372 33.44 -9.52 6.50
N ASN A 373 32.74 -9.22 5.41
CA ASN A 373 33.05 -9.78 4.09
C ASN A 373 34.50 -9.51 3.65
N ALA A 374 35.07 -8.34 3.97
CA ALA A 374 36.47 -8.04 3.67
C ALA A 374 37.44 -8.88 4.52
N LEU A 375 37.13 -9.10 5.81
CA LEU A 375 37.93 -9.94 6.72
C LEU A 375 37.82 -11.44 6.37
N GLU A 376 36.67 -11.91 5.88
CA GLU A 376 36.47 -13.31 5.46
C GLU A 376 37.03 -13.62 4.06
N THR A 377 36.90 -12.67 3.12
CA THR A 377 37.37 -12.88 1.73
C THR A 377 38.90 -12.75 1.63
N THR A 378 39.50 -11.85 2.42
CA THR A 378 40.96 -11.64 2.40
C THR A 378 41.67 -12.80 3.06
N ARG A 379 42.43 -13.58 2.29
CA ARG A 379 43.23 -14.72 2.76
C ARG A 379 44.72 -14.41 2.71
N ILE A 380 45.41 -14.64 3.82
CA ILE A 380 46.87 -14.45 3.93
C ILE A 380 47.51 -15.66 4.62
N GLU A 381 48.83 -15.82 4.48
CA GLU A 381 49.63 -16.77 5.26
C GLU A 381 50.18 -16.04 6.49
N PRO A 382 49.60 -16.24 7.70
CA PRO A 382 50.03 -15.49 8.89
C PRO A 382 51.41 -15.95 9.36
N ARG A 383 52.35 -15.00 9.34
CA ARG A 383 53.73 -15.16 9.81
C ARG A 383 54.11 -13.90 10.59
N PHE A 384 53.83 -13.91 11.88
CA PHE A 384 54.00 -12.79 12.80
C PHE A 384 54.89 -13.18 13.99
N ASP A 385 55.80 -12.29 14.40
CA ASP A 385 56.66 -12.37 15.59
C ASP A 385 56.81 -10.95 16.17
N ASN A 386 55.67 -10.26 16.27
CA ASN A 386 55.54 -8.82 16.47
C ASN A 386 54.45 -8.54 17.54
N THR A 387 54.27 -7.28 17.94
CA THR A 387 53.19 -6.92 18.86
C THR A 387 51.83 -6.83 18.14
N VAL A 388 50.72 -6.91 18.90
CA VAL A 388 49.35 -6.78 18.38
C VAL A 388 49.17 -5.48 17.57
N GLU A 389 49.80 -4.38 17.96
CA GLU A 389 49.73 -3.10 17.24
C GLU A 389 50.31 -3.20 15.83
N GLU A 390 51.54 -3.73 15.70
CA GLU A 390 52.17 -3.92 14.40
C GLU A 390 51.42 -4.94 13.54
N ILE A 391 50.80 -5.96 14.15
CA ILE A 391 49.98 -6.95 13.44
C ILE A 391 48.68 -6.30 12.94
N ALA A 392 48.02 -5.46 13.74
CA ALA A 392 46.83 -4.73 13.33
C ALA A 392 47.10 -3.79 12.14
N ASP A 393 48.21 -3.05 12.15
CA ASP A 393 48.63 -2.20 11.02
C ASP A 393 48.90 -3.02 9.74
N ASN A 394 49.55 -4.19 9.87
CA ASN A 394 49.76 -5.09 8.74
C ASN A 394 48.43 -5.65 8.20
N LEU A 395 47.51 -6.09 9.08
CA LEU A 395 46.19 -6.59 8.67
C LEU A 395 45.31 -5.50 8.04
N ALA A 396 45.41 -4.26 8.51
CA ALA A 396 44.77 -3.10 7.89
C ALA A 396 45.25 -2.89 6.44
N ALA A 397 46.56 -3.01 6.19
CA ALA A 397 47.14 -2.87 4.86
C ALA A 397 46.65 -3.95 3.87
N TYR A 398 46.47 -5.19 4.32
CA TYR A 398 45.96 -6.29 3.47
C TYR A 398 44.45 -6.21 3.23
N THR A 399 43.66 -5.93 4.26
CA THR A 399 42.18 -5.96 4.22
C THR A 399 41.55 -4.66 3.74
N ARG A 400 42.30 -3.54 3.81
CA ARG A 400 41.80 -2.15 3.65
C ARG A 400 40.71 -1.76 4.66
N VAL A 401 40.61 -2.49 5.77
CA VAL A 401 39.78 -2.16 6.93
C VAL A 401 40.62 -1.34 7.91
N ASN A 402 40.01 -0.33 8.54
CA ASN A 402 40.70 0.48 9.54
C ASN A 402 40.66 -0.21 10.92
N PHE A 403 41.83 -0.34 11.55
CA PHE A 403 41.98 -0.88 12.91
C PHE A 403 42.29 0.24 13.89
N VAL A 404 41.64 0.25 15.06
CA VAL A 404 41.82 1.27 16.10
C VAL A 404 42.13 0.58 17.42
N ILE A 405 43.33 0.82 17.98
CA ILE A 405 43.76 0.20 19.23
C ILE A 405 43.41 1.11 20.41
N SER A 406 42.68 0.56 21.39
CA SER A 406 42.26 1.28 22.59
C SER A 406 43.44 1.69 23.47
N ARG A 407 43.21 2.64 24.38
CA ARG A 407 44.25 3.09 25.30
C ARG A 407 44.60 2.02 26.31
N ALA A 408 43.62 1.28 26.81
CA ALA A 408 43.84 0.20 27.77
C ALA A 408 44.67 -0.93 27.17
N VAL A 409 44.44 -1.30 25.90
CA VAL A 409 45.30 -2.27 25.19
C VAL A 409 46.75 -1.80 25.10
N ARG A 410 46.99 -0.49 24.92
CA ARG A 410 48.35 0.06 24.80
C ARG A 410 49.07 0.22 26.14
N GLU A 411 48.38 0.70 27.18
CA GLU A 411 49.00 1.15 28.44
C GLU A 411 48.87 0.15 29.60
N ASP A 412 47.79 -0.66 29.66
CA ASP A 412 47.46 -1.46 30.85
C ASP A 412 47.83 -2.95 30.74
N LEU A 413 48.10 -3.45 29.53
CA LEU A 413 48.58 -4.82 29.26
C LEU A 413 50.12 -4.93 29.30
N ASP A 414 50.63 -6.09 29.72
CA ASP A 414 52.07 -6.40 29.71
C ASP A 414 52.61 -6.61 28.27
N GLU A 415 53.88 -6.25 28.04
CA GLU A 415 54.53 -6.39 26.71
C GLU A 415 54.60 -7.86 26.24
N ASP A 416 54.83 -8.81 27.14
CA ASP A 416 54.89 -10.23 26.79
C ASP A 416 53.54 -10.72 26.24
N THR A 417 52.41 -10.32 26.86
CA THR A 417 51.04 -10.64 26.38
C THR A 417 50.71 -10.00 25.04
N LYS A 418 51.32 -8.83 24.72
CA LYS A 418 51.16 -8.16 23.42
C LYS A 418 51.95 -8.84 22.30
N THR A 419 52.97 -9.66 22.59
CA THR A 419 53.78 -10.30 21.55
C THR A 419 53.12 -11.59 21.03
N VAL A 420 52.75 -11.59 19.74
CA VAL A 420 52.06 -12.74 19.13
C VAL A 420 52.98 -13.45 18.15
N ARG A 421 53.25 -14.72 18.43
CA ARG A 421 54.08 -15.60 17.60
C ARG A 421 53.22 -16.63 16.87
N MET A 422 53.06 -16.47 15.56
CA MET A 422 52.41 -17.47 14.73
C MET A 422 53.07 -17.61 13.36
N ALA A 423 53.15 -18.84 12.85
CA ALA A 423 53.72 -19.14 11.55
C ALA A 423 52.97 -20.32 10.90
N TYR A 424 51.93 -20.01 10.13
CA TYR A 424 51.15 -21.02 9.42
C TYR A 424 51.41 -20.96 7.91
N ASN A 425 51.78 -22.11 7.33
CA ASN A 425 52.12 -22.25 5.90
C ASN A 425 50.87 -22.52 5.02
N ARG A 426 49.70 -21.97 5.39
CA ARG A 426 48.44 -22.15 4.65
C ARG A 426 47.66 -20.84 4.63
N PRO A 427 47.17 -20.37 3.47
CA PRO A 427 46.33 -19.18 3.39
C PRO A 427 45.00 -19.37 4.12
N MET A 428 44.71 -18.49 5.07
CA MET A 428 43.50 -18.51 5.89
C MET A 428 42.87 -17.10 5.96
N PRO A 429 41.54 -16.99 6.14
CA PRO A 429 40.87 -15.70 6.16
C PRO A 429 41.28 -14.88 7.38
N VAL A 430 41.33 -13.55 7.25
CA VAL A 430 41.73 -12.66 8.35
C VAL A 430 40.79 -12.75 9.54
N SER A 431 39.48 -12.97 9.33
CA SER A 431 38.53 -13.25 10.42
C SER A 431 38.96 -14.44 11.31
N GLN A 432 39.53 -15.49 10.74
CA GLN A 432 40.06 -16.64 11.48
C GLN A 432 41.43 -16.34 12.11
N ILE A 433 42.23 -15.46 11.52
CA ILE A 433 43.51 -15.02 12.09
C ILE A 433 43.28 -14.19 13.35
N LEU A 434 42.29 -13.27 13.34
CA LEU A 434 41.93 -12.47 14.50
C LEU A 434 41.54 -13.34 15.68
N ARG A 435 40.68 -14.36 15.48
CA ARG A 435 40.31 -15.33 16.54
C ARG A 435 41.52 -16.07 17.13
N ILE A 436 42.49 -16.46 16.29
CA ILE A 436 43.74 -17.09 16.76
C ILE A 436 44.63 -16.10 17.53
N ILE A 437 44.59 -14.80 17.22
CA ILE A 437 45.27 -13.76 18.01
C ILE A 437 44.61 -13.64 19.39
N GLU A 438 43.28 -13.58 19.45
CA GLU A 438 42.52 -13.53 20.72
C GLU A 438 42.92 -14.71 21.63
N ASP A 439 42.85 -15.94 21.11
CA ASP A 439 43.27 -17.17 21.79
C ASP A 439 44.73 -17.10 22.30
N LEU A 440 45.67 -16.63 21.46
CA LEU A 440 47.11 -16.55 21.81
C LEU A 440 47.43 -15.45 22.83
N THR A 441 46.61 -14.41 22.91
CA THR A 441 46.69 -13.34 23.94
C THR A 441 45.94 -13.70 25.23
N GLY A 442 45.54 -14.97 25.40
CA GLY A 442 44.84 -15.44 26.60
C GLY A 442 43.41 -14.88 26.72
N ASN A 443 42.81 -14.42 25.63
CA ASN A 443 41.54 -13.67 25.59
C ASN A 443 41.54 -12.36 26.39
N GLU A 444 42.70 -11.76 26.67
CA GLU A 444 42.77 -10.43 27.29
C GLU A 444 42.51 -9.29 26.28
N VAL A 445 42.77 -9.55 24.99
CA VAL A 445 42.52 -8.64 23.85
C VAL A 445 41.40 -9.22 22.97
N ARG A 446 40.45 -8.37 22.54
CA ARG A 446 39.39 -8.72 21.58
C ARG A 446 39.25 -7.71 20.44
N PHE A 447 38.82 -8.18 19.27
CA PHE A 447 38.58 -7.37 18.07
C PHE A 447 37.08 -7.17 17.85
N VAL A 448 36.57 -5.96 18.09
CA VAL A 448 35.13 -5.65 18.02
C VAL A 448 34.86 -4.58 16.96
N ILE A 449 34.02 -4.89 15.97
CA ILE A 449 33.56 -3.91 14.99
C ILE A 449 32.58 -2.94 15.69
N ARG A 450 32.94 -1.66 15.77
CA ARG A 450 32.04 -0.58 16.25
C ARG A 450 32.30 0.67 15.42
N ASN A 451 31.25 1.42 15.07
CA ASN A 451 31.33 2.67 14.30
C ASN A 451 32.08 2.54 12.96
N GLY A 452 31.91 1.42 12.25
CA GLY A 452 32.54 1.19 10.94
C GLY A 452 34.06 0.98 10.96
N VAL A 453 34.66 0.65 12.11
CA VAL A 453 36.07 0.30 12.26
C VAL A 453 36.24 -0.92 13.17
N VAL A 454 37.34 -1.66 13.03
CA VAL A 454 37.69 -2.77 13.93
C VAL A 454 38.43 -2.20 15.13
N ASN A 455 37.85 -2.28 16.32
CA ASN A 455 38.47 -1.78 17.54
C ASN A 455 39.17 -2.94 18.27
N VAL A 456 40.45 -2.76 18.57
CA VAL A 456 41.24 -3.66 19.42
C VAL A 456 41.08 -3.15 20.85
N VAL A 457 40.34 -3.89 21.68
CA VAL A 457 39.93 -3.50 23.04
C VAL A 457 40.32 -4.57 24.05
N THR A 458 40.38 -4.22 25.34
CA THR A 458 40.53 -5.23 26.40
C THR A 458 39.23 -6.00 26.57
N THR A 459 39.30 -7.19 27.17
CA THR A 459 38.10 -7.99 27.45
C THR A 459 37.11 -7.31 28.39
N GLU A 460 37.55 -6.38 29.25
CA GLU A 460 36.68 -5.53 30.06
C GLU A 460 35.97 -4.44 29.23
N GLU A 461 36.69 -3.71 28.36
CA GLU A 461 36.12 -2.69 27.44
C GLU A 461 35.21 -3.31 26.35
N ALA A 462 35.44 -4.58 26.01
CA ALA A 462 34.57 -5.33 25.11
C ALA A 462 33.17 -5.54 25.72
N ASN A 463 33.08 -5.81 27.04
CA ASN A 463 31.85 -6.21 27.72
C ASN A 463 30.80 -5.09 27.91
N THR A 464 31.13 -3.83 27.67
CA THR A 464 30.23 -2.67 27.91
C THR A 464 29.02 -2.60 26.95
N GLY A 465 28.93 -3.46 25.95
CA GLY A 465 27.89 -3.46 24.92
C GLY A 465 26.65 -4.31 25.25
N GLN A 466 26.15 -4.29 26.49
CA GLN A 466 24.97 -5.09 26.86
C GLN A 466 23.72 -4.60 26.12
N VAL A 467 22.93 -5.56 25.62
CA VAL A 467 21.68 -5.31 24.89
C VAL A 467 20.52 -6.04 25.58
N LYS A 468 19.31 -5.52 25.41
CA LYS A 468 18.08 -6.11 25.94
C LYS A 468 17.43 -6.99 24.87
N GLY A 469 17.61 -8.30 25.00
CA GLY A 469 16.93 -9.33 24.22
C GLY A 469 15.51 -9.57 24.74
N HIS A 470 14.60 -9.81 23.81
CA HIS A 470 13.21 -10.19 24.06
C HIS A 470 12.91 -11.44 23.24
N TYR A 471 12.57 -12.54 23.92
CA TYR A 471 12.27 -13.83 23.29
C TYR A 471 10.89 -14.32 23.68
N GLU A 472 10.13 -14.83 22.72
CA GLU A 472 8.87 -15.54 22.98
C GLU A 472 9.21 -16.94 23.48
N VAL A 473 8.68 -17.33 24.65
CA VAL A 473 8.92 -18.66 25.24
C VAL A 473 7.60 -19.36 25.62
N ARG A 474 6.46 -18.85 25.13
CA ARG A 474 5.14 -19.41 25.44
C ARG A 474 4.97 -20.78 24.81
N ASP A 475 5.65 -21.03 23.70
CA ASP A 475 5.71 -22.33 23.05
C ASP A 475 6.51 -23.36 23.87
N ILE A 476 7.65 -22.95 24.45
CA ILE A 476 8.48 -23.78 25.33
C ILE A 476 7.84 -24.01 26.72
N VAL A 477 7.06 -23.06 27.24
CA VAL A 477 6.60 -23.05 28.64
C VAL A 477 5.14 -23.53 28.82
N ARG A 478 4.31 -23.45 27.78
CA ARG A 478 2.87 -23.70 27.92
C ARG A 478 2.59 -25.16 28.26
N LYS A 479 2.00 -25.38 29.45
CA LYS A 479 1.37 -26.67 29.81
C LYS A 479 0.40 -27.14 28.73
N VAL A 480 0.72 -28.25 28.08
CA VAL A 480 -0.20 -28.97 27.19
C VAL A 480 -1.22 -29.72 28.04
N GLN A 481 -2.48 -29.62 27.66
CA GLN A 481 -3.60 -30.30 28.31
C GLN A 481 -3.75 -31.70 27.71
N ASP A 482 -3.90 -32.71 28.57
CA ASP A 482 -4.25 -34.07 28.16
C ASP A 482 -5.77 -34.18 27.93
N PHE A 483 -6.15 -34.92 26.90
CA PHE A 483 -7.54 -35.21 26.55
C PHE A 483 -7.78 -36.73 26.54
N PRO A 484 -7.84 -37.39 27.73
CA PRO A 484 -8.10 -38.82 27.82
C PRO A 484 -9.45 -39.19 27.18
N ALA A 485 -9.57 -40.38 26.58
CA ALA A 485 -10.87 -40.88 26.16
C ALA A 485 -11.69 -41.34 27.38
N THR A 486 -13.01 -41.17 27.34
CA THR A 486 -13.91 -41.90 28.23
C THR A 486 -13.82 -43.39 27.90
N GLU A 487 -13.81 -44.26 28.91
CA GLU A 487 -13.89 -45.70 28.65
C GLU A 487 -15.23 -46.08 27.99
N ILE A 488 -15.18 -47.05 27.07
CA ILE A 488 -16.32 -47.51 26.26
C ILE A 488 -16.62 -48.99 26.54
N ASN A 489 -16.11 -49.53 27.65
CA ASN A 489 -16.35 -50.89 28.06
C ASN A 489 -17.85 -51.08 28.39
N LEU A 490 -18.54 -51.91 27.61
CA LEU A 490 -19.91 -52.32 27.89
C LEU A 490 -19.93 -53.20 29.14
N ALA A 491 -20.25 -52.61 30.29
CA ALA A 491 -20.40 -53.35 31.54
C ALA A 491 -21.42 -54.50 31.38
N PRO A 492 -20.99 -55.77 31.53
CA PRO A 492 -21.90 -56.91 31.46
C PRO A 492 -22.92 -56.84 32.60
N SER A 493 -24.15 -57.30 32.35
CA SER A 493 -25.23 -57.25 33.36
C SER A 493 -24.82 -58.01 34.63
N GLY A 494 -24.71 -57.29 35.75
CA GLY A 494 -24.29 -57.85 37.04
C GLY A 494 -22.78 -57.83 37.31
N GLY A 495 -21.98 -57.17 36.45
CA GLY A 495 -20.61 -56.79 36.81
C GLY A 495 -20.61 -55.73 37.92
N ILE A 496 -19.66 -55.83 38.84
CA ILE A 496 -19.28 -54.70 39.70
C ILE A 496 -18.75 -53.58 38.81
N ASP A 497 -19.23 -52.34 39.03
CA ASP A 497 -18.60 -51.17 38.42
C ASP A 497 -17.12 -51.16 38.84
N GLU A 498 -16.21 -51.17 37.87
CA GLU A 498 -14.80 -50.90 38.17
C GLU A 498 -14.74 -49.46 38.67
N VAL A 499 -14.27 -49.29 39.91
CA VAL A 499 -14.01 -47.97 40.47
C VAL A 499 -13.02 -47.29 39.54
N GLU A 500 -13.36 -46.09 39.04
CA GLU A 500 -12.42 -45.25 38.31
C GLU A 500 -11.16 -45.07 39.18
N GLU A 501 -10.11 -45.85 38.89
CA GLU A 501 -8.77 -45.46 39.28
C GLU A 501 -8.47 -44.21 38.46
N GLU A 502 -8.67 -43.03 39.08
CA GLU A 502 -8.12 -41.77 38.61
C GLU A 502 -6.61 -41.97 38.44
N MET A 503 -6.21 -42.37 37.23
CA MET A 503 -4.82 -42.43 36.84
C MET A 503 -4.26 -41.03 37.11
N PRO A 504 -3.23 -40.87 37.95
CA PRO A 504 -2.75 -39.55 38.31
C PRO A 504 -2.40 -38.79 37.03
N GLU A 505 -3.03 -37.61 36.87
CA GLU A 505 -2.78 -36.70 35.75
C GLU A 505 -1.30 -36.35 35.74
N LYS A 506 -0.52 -37.10 34.97
CA LYS A 506 0.83 -36.72 34.62
C LYS A 506 0.71 -35.60 33.60
N GLU A 507 0.72 -34.37 34.11
CA GLU A 507 0.92 -33.17 33.29
C GLU A 507 2.07 -33.46 32.31
N ALA A 508 1.80 -33.32 31.00
CA ALA A 508 2.81 -33.52 29.98
C ALA A 508 3.98 -32.57 30.26
N THR A 509 5.14 -33.13 30.60
CA THR A 509 6.26 -32.38 31.18
C THR A 509 6.91 -31.49 30.12
N ILE A 510 6.44 -30.27 30.10
CA ILE A 510 6.97 -29.12 29.37
C ILE A 510 7.64 -28.25 30.42
N LEU A 511 8.83 -27.69 30.12
CA LEU A 511 9.60 -26.92 31.10
C LEU A 511 8.74 -25.80 31.68
N THR A 512 8.66 -25.72 33.01
CA THR A 512 8.05 -24.59 33.70
C THR A 512 8.88 -23.33 33.53
N GLU A 513 8.31 -22.16 33.86
CA GLU A 513 9.04 -20.87 33.79
C GLU A 513 10.32 -20.91 34.64
N ASP A 514 10.24 -21.50 35.83
CA ASP A 514 11.39 -21.64 36.75
C ASP A 514 12.45 -22.60 36.20
N GLU A 515 12.05 -23.78 35.70
CA GLU A 515 12.98 -24.76 35.09
C GLU A 515 13.67 -24.21 33.83
N LEU A 516 12.98 -23.35 33.04
CA LEU A 516 13.59 -22.70 31.88
C LEU A 516 14.62 -21.63 32.30
N LEU A 517 14.34 -20.87 33.35
CA LEU A 517 15.29 -19.89 33.90
C LEU A 517 16.53 -20.58 34.47
N GLU A 518 16.34 -21.64 35.26
CA GLU A 518 17.42 -22.47 35.83
C GLU A 518 18.27 -23.10 34.72
N ALA A 519 17.64 -23.73 33.71
CA ALA A 519 18.34 -24.33 32.59
C ALA A 519 19.19 -23.33 31.79
N ILE A 520 18.71 -22.10 31.58
CA ILE A 520 19.48 -21.05 30.89
C ILE A 520 20.67 -20.59 31.73
N GLN A 521 20.47 -20.35 33.04
CA GLN A 521 21.53 -19.90 33.96
C GLN A 521 22.62 -20.97 34.16
N GLU A 522 22.25 -22.25 34.31
CA GLU A 522 23.22 -23.35 34.46
C GLU A 522 23.98 -23.68 33.16
N THR A 523 23.36 -23.48 31.99
CA THR A 523 23.94 -23.90 30.69
C THR A 523 24.82 -22.83 30.05
N ILE A 524 24.52 -21.54 30.25
CA ILE A 524 25.15 -20.44 29.50
C ILE A 524 25.89 -19.49 30.45
N GLU A 525 27.23 -19.58 30.47
CA GLU A 525 28.13 -18.72 31.28
C GLU A 525 27.61 -18.44 32.72
N PRO A 526 27.49 -19.47 33.59
CA PRO A 526 26.86 -19.35 34.91
C PRO A 526 27.36 -18.18 35.76
N ASP A 527 28.68 -17.97 35.78
CA ASP A 527 29.34 -16.91 36.55
C ASP A 527 28.94 -15.48 36.11
N SER A 528 28.40 -15.30 34.90
CA SER A 528 28.10 -13.98 34.33
C SER A 528 26.77 -13.38 34.79
N TRP A 529 25.82 -14.23 35.23
CA TRP A 529 24.49 -13.83 35.69
C TRP A 529 24.50 -13.16 37.07
N ASP A 530 25.45 -13.52 37.94
CA ASP A 530 25.58 -12.93 39.29
C ASP A 530 26.19 -11.53 39.28
N GLU A 531 27.06 -11.21 38.30
CA GLU A 531 27.78 -9.93 38.25
C GLU A 531 27.19 -8.90 37.28
N THR A 532 26.71 -9.33 36.11
CA THR A 532 26.38 -8.40 35.01
C THR A 532 25.04 -8.68 34.32
N GLY A 533 24.57 -9.92 34.33
CA GLY A 533 23.34 -10.32 33.65
C GLY A 533 22.05 -9.99 34.41
N THR A 534 20.94 -9.98 33.70
CA THR A 534 19.61 -10.12 34.31
C THR A 534 18.69 -10.89 33.37
N ILE A 535 17.90 -11.81 33.91
CA ILE A 535 16.98 -12.66 33.15
C ILE A 535 15.67 -12.82 33.93
N SER A 536 14.53 -12.65 33.24
CA SER A 536 13.20 -12.81 33.83
C SER A 536 12.17 -13.19 32.77
N ILE A 537 11.14 -13.94 33.15
CA ILE A 537 9.97 -14.22 32.30
C ILE A 537 8.80 -13.34 32.75
N GLU A 538 8.20 -12.60 31.83
CA GLU A 538 6.97 -11.83 32.05
C GLU A 538 5.93 -12.19 31.00
N ASN A 539 4.76 -12.72 31.41
CA ASN A 539 3.67 -13.14 30.53
C ASN A 539 4.10 -14.12 29.40
N GLY A 540 5.13 -14.95 29.68
CA GLY A 540 5.74 -15.86 28.70
C GLY A 540 6.61 -15.18 27.64
N THR A 541 7.07 -13.95 27.88
CA THR A 541 8.21 -13.34 27.18
C THR A 541 9.42 -13.41 28.09
N LEU A 542 10.50 -14.06 27.64
CA LEU A 542 11.79 -14.03 28.30
C LEU A 542 12.49 -12.71 27.97
N ILE A 543 12.80 -11.95 29.00
CA ILE A 543 13.54 -10.70 28.93
C ILE A 543 14.96 -10.97 29.43
N VAL A 544 15.94 -10.78 28.56
CA VAL A 544 17.36 -11.03 28.86
C VAL A 544 18.11 -9.73 28.68
N TYR A 545 18.88 -9.32 29.69
CA TYR A 545 19.81 -8.21 29.60
C TYR A 545 21.23 -8.74 29.75
N HIS A 546 21.96 -8.81 28.63
CA HIS A 546 23.30 -9.38 28.56
C HIS A 546 24.08 -8.91 27.33
N ARG A 547 25.36 -9.28 27.24
CA ARG A 547 26.20 -9.12 26.04
C ARG A 547 25.59 -9.85 24.80
N PRO A 548 25.77 -9.35 23.57
CA PRO A 548 25.19 -9.95 22.36
C PRO A 548 25.62 -11.40 22.12
N ASP A 549 26.87 -11.76 22.44
CA ASP A 549 27.40 -13.12 22.27
C ASP A 549 26.77 -14.14 23.24
N VAL A 550 26.22 -13.67 24.36
CA VAL A 550 25.38 -14.50 25.26
C VAL A 550 23.93 -14.53 24.77
N GLN A 551 23.40 -13.41 24.25
CA GLN A 551 22.08 -13.36 23.62
C GLN A 551 21.97 -14.34 22.43
N ASP A 552 23.04 -14.50 21.65
CA ASP A 552 23.10 -15.47 20.55
C ASP A 552 23.10 -16.93 21.06
N ARG A 553 23.78 -17.21 22.18
CA ARG A 553 23.74 -18.53 22.82
C ARG A 553 22.38 -18.82 23.45
N VAL A 554 21.73 -17.84 24.06
CA VAL A 554 20.37 -17.96 24.58
C VAL A 554 19.40 -18.23 23.42
N ARG A 555 19.48 -17.46 22.33
CA ARG A 555 18.67 -17.69 21.11
C ARG A 555 18.85 -19.12 20.60
N LYS A 556 20.09 -19.61 20.54
CA LYS A 556 20.38 -20.97 20.08
C LYS A 556 19.84 -22.04 21.03
N LEU A 557 20.00 -21.89 22.35
CA LEU A 557 19.45 -22.82 23.33
C LEU A 557 17.92 -22.84 23.27
N LEU A 558 17.27 -21.68 23.14
CA LEU A 558 15.83 -21.60 22.95
C LEU A 558 15.40 -22.31 21.65
N GLU A 559 16.13 -22.16 20.56
CA GLU A 559 15.83 -22.85 19.29
C GLU A 559 16.00 -24.39 19.41
N ASP A 560 17.08 -24.85 20.05
CA ASP A 560 17.31 -26.27 20.36
C ASP A 560 16.20 -26.83 21.28
N LEU A 561 15.76 -26.06 22.28
CA LEU A 561 14.64 -26.40 23.17
C LEU A 561 13.30 -26.42 22.43
N ARG A 562 13.03 -25.47 21.53
CA ARG A 562 11.81 -25.48 20.68
C ARG A 562 11.78 -26.68 19.76
N GLN A 563 12.92 -27.08 19.20
CA GLN A 563 13.02 -28.29 18.37
C GLN A 563 12.62 -29.54 19.16
N ALA A 564 12.87 -29.58 20.47
CA ALA A 564 12.48 -30.68 21.36
C ALA A 564 11.04 -30.56 21.92
N ALA A 565 10.61 -29.36 22.33
CA ALA A 565 9.34 -29.10 22.99
C ALA A 565 8.15 -29.07 22.02
N ASN A 566 8.32 -28.44 20.84
CA ASN A 566 7.24 -28.26 19.85
C ASN A 566 7.03 -29.48 18.94
N ILE A 567 7.52 -30.67 19.32
CA ILE A 567 7.34 -31.89 18.53
C ILE A 567 5.87 -32.31 18.56
N MET A 568 5.13 -31.97 17.50
CA MET A 568 3.80 -32.48 17.22
C MET A 568 3.87 -33.73 16.32
N VAL A 569 3.19 -34.79 16.73
CA VAL A 569 3.07 -36.05 16.01
C VAL A 569 1.72 -36.09 15.29
N GLU A 570 1.74 -36.27 13.96
CA GLU A 570 0.52 -36.55 13.19
C GLU A 570 0.24 -38.05 13.17
N ILE A 571 -0.84 -38.45 13.84
CA ILE A 571 -1.28 -39.84 13.93
C ILE A 571 -2.39 -40.05 12.89
N LYS A 572 -2.10 -40.88 11.88
CA LYS A 572 -3.03 -41.27 10.81
C LYS A 572 -3.34 -42.76 10.90
N VAL A 573 -4.53 -43.12 11.39
CA VAL A 573 -5.00 -44.51 11.37
C VAL A 573 -5.81 -44.76 10.09
N ARG A 574 -5.76 -45.97 9.55
CA ARG A 574 -6.55 -46.37 8.38
C ARG A 574 -7.27 -47.68 8.69
N PHE A 575 -8.59 -47.65 8.76
CA PHE A 575 -9.43 -48.85 8.79
C PHE A 575 -9.87 -49.17 7.36
N LEU A 576 -9.62 -50.40 6.92
CA LEU A 576 -10.00 -50.90 5.60
C LEU A 576 -10.99 -52.06 5.80
N LYS A 577 -12.26 -51.86 5.47
CA LYS A 577 -13.25 -52.95 5.35
C LYS A 577 -13.33 -53.33 3.88
N VAL A 578 -12.91 -54.56 3.56
CA VAL A 578 -13.16 -55.18 2.24
C VAL A 578 -14.20 -56.27 2.44
N GLU A 579 -15.23 -56.24 1.61
CA GLU A 579 -16.31 -57.23 1.61
C GLU A 579 -16.48 -57.76 0.19
N ASP A 580 -16.61 -59.07 0.04
CA ASP A 580 -16.85 -59.76 -1.24
C ASP A 580 -17.95 -60.80 -1.00
N SER A 581 -19.18 -60.37 -1.29
CA SER A 581 -20.41 -61.08 -0.97
C SER A 581 -21.00 -61.65 -2.26
N PHE A 582 -21.42 -62.92 -2.23
CA PHE A 582 -22.09 -63.56 -3.38
C PHE A 582 -23.33 -64.31 -2.91
N LEU A 583 -24.32 -64.39 -3.79
CA LEU A 583 -25.52 -65.18 -3.62
C LEU A 583 -25.76 -65.99 -4.89
N GLN A 584 -25.99 -67.28 -4.72
CA GLN A 584 -26.46 -68.15 -5.78
C GLN A 584 -27.62 -69.01 -5.25
N ASP A 585 -28.79 -68.86 -5.85
CA ASP A 585 -29.99 -69.66 -5.55
C ASP A 585 -30.48 -70.30 -6.86
N ILE A 586 -30.55 -71.62 -6.90
CA ILE A 586 -31.08 -72.37 -8.05
C ILE A 586 -32.06 -73.41 -7.49
N GLY A 587 -33.34 -73.17 -7.69
CA GLY A 587 -34.43 -74.01 -7.23
C GLY A 587 -35.29 -74.53 -8.38
N VAL A 588 -35.75 -75.77 -8.26
CA VAL A 588 -36.85 -76.31 -9.07
C VAL A 588 -37.97 -76.68 -8.11
N ASP A 589 -39.16 -76.19 -8.40
CA ASP A 589 -40.35 -76.33 -7.57
C ASP A 589 -41.48 -76.88 -8.44
N PHE A 590 -42.07 -78.00 -8.05
CA PHE A 590 -43.19 -78.62 -8.74
C PHE A 590 -44.48 -78.36 -7.97
N ARG A 591 -45.46 -77.69 -8.61
CA ARG A 591 -46.71 -77.24 -7.98
C ARG A 591 -47.97 -77.79 -8.65
N GLY A 592 -49.08 -77.71 -7.93
CA GLY A 592 -50.40 -78.01 -8.50
C GLY A 592 -50.96 -76.78 -9.20
N LEU A 593 -51.70 -76.99 -10.29
CA LEU A 593 -52.50 -75.95 -10.96
C LEU A 593 -53.81 -75.63 -10.19
N GLY A 594 -54.02 -76.29 -9.04
CA GLY A 594 -55.25 -76.26 -8.23
C GLY A 594 -56.45 -76.98 -8.87
N ASP A 595 -57.55 -77.03 -8.14
CA ASP A 595 -58.90 -77.07 -8.71
C ASP A 595 -59.56 -75.73 -8.38
N ASP A 596 -59.66 -74.87 -9.39
CA ASP A 596 -60.68 -73.82 -9.41
C ASP A 596 -61.44 -73.88 -10.73
N SER A 597 -62.19 -74.97 -10.88
CA SER A 597 -63.23 -75.17 -11.89
C SER A 597 -64.30 -74.07 -11.90
N THR A 598 -64.43 -73.27 -10.82
CA THR A 598 -65.25 -72.05 -10.75
C THR A 598 -64.65 -70.86 -11.51
N SER A 599 -63.34 -70.67 -11.45
CA SER A 599 -62.60 -69.61 -12.16
C SER A 599 -62.08 -70.03 -13.54
N GLY A 600 -62.24 -71.30 -13.91
CA GLY A 600 -61.85 -71.83 -15.22
C GLY A 600 -60.36 -72.13 -15.36
N VAL A 601 -59.65 -72.37 -14.25
CA VAL A 601 -58.26 -72.83 -14.24
C VAL A 601 -58.25 -74.36 -14.45
N PRO A 602 -57.58 -74.90 -15.49
CA PRO A 602 -57.60 -76.34 -15.73
C PRO A 602 -56.68 -77.10 -14.76
N GLY A 603 -57.26 -77.98 -13.95
CA GLY A 603 -56.56 -78.95 -13.12
C GLY A 603 -57.38 -80.24 -12.94
N GLN A 604 -56.71 -81.35 -12.63
CA GLN A 604 -57.26 -82.71 -12.57
C GLN A 604 -57.54 -83.24 -11.15
N GLY A 605 -57.17 -82.50 -10.10
CA GLY A 605 -57.19 -83.00 -8.72
C GLY A 605 -57.86 -82.06 -7.72
N ASP A 606 -58.78 -82.64 -6.92
CA ASP A 606 -59.11 -82.11 -5.60
C ASP A 606 -57.83 -81.86 -4.79
N SER A 607 -57.82 -80.83 -3.92
CA SER A 607 -56.69 -80.56 -3.04
C SER A 607 -56.55 -81.66 -1.97
N TYR A 608 -55.81 -82.72 -2.31
CA TYR A 608 -55.43 -83.78 -1.38
C TYR A 608 -54.36 -83.25 -0.43
N TYR A 609 -54.76 -82.97 0.80
CA TYR A 609 -53.91 -82.42 1.85
C TYR A 609 -52.83 -83.44 2.27
N PHE A 610 -51.56 -83.13 2.00
CA PHE A 610 -50.41 -83.83 2.56
C PHE A 610 -50.10 -83.29 3.97
N ASP A 611 -50.67 -83.91 5.00
CA ASP A 611 -50.39 -83.62 6.41
C ASP A 611 -49.09 -84.28 6.88
N ASP A 612 -47.96 -83.91 6.26
CA ASP A 612 -46.64 -84.43 6.65
C ASP A 612 -46.01 -83.60 7.80
N PHE A 613 -46.50 -82.38 8.04
CA PHE A 613 -45.92 -81.40 9.01
C PHE A 613 -46.92 -80.60 9.86
N GLY A 614 -48.24 -80.85 9.78
CA GLY A 614 -49.28 -80.19 10.58
C GLY A 614 -50.13 -79.15 9.83
N ASP A 615 -51.05 -78.50 10.56
CA ASP A 615 -52.18 -77.74 10.02
C ASP A 615 -51.83 -76.49 9.16
N ASP A 616 -50.60 -75.97 9.23
CA ASP A 616 -50.14 -74.81 8.45
C ASP A 616 -49.06 -75.24 7.43
N PRO A 617 -49.38 -75.29 6.12
CA PRO A 617 -48.46 -75.79 5.10
C PRO A 617 -47.41 -74.76 4.62
N GLY A 618 -47.41 -73.54 5.17
CA GLY A 618 -46.51 -72.46 4.76
C GLY A 618 -46.79 -71.90 3.36
N SER A 619 -45.93 -70.98 2.89
CA SER A 619 -46.04 -70.38 1.55
C SER A 619 -44.71 -69.82 1.08
N THR A 620 -44.35 -70.07 -0.18
CA THR A 620 -43.11 -69.52 -0.78
C THR A 620 -43.07 -68.00 -0.85
N GLY A 621 -44.22 -67.33 -0.75
CA GLY A 621 -44.32 -65.86 -0.74
C GLY A 621 -44.20 -65.24 0.66
N ASN A 622 -44.23 -66.05 1.73
CA ASN A 622 -44.26 -65.57 3.11
C ASN A 622 -43.56 -66.59 4.05
N PRO A 623 -42.21 -66.59 4.10
CA PRO A 623 -41.45 -67.52 4.94
C PRO A 623 -41.71 -67.31 6.44
N GLY A 624 -41.64 -68.37 7.23
CA GLY A 624 -41.94 -68.35 8.67
C GLY A 624 -42.52 -69.65 9.25
N VAL A 625 -42.91 -70.59 8.37
CA VAL A 625 -43.33 -71.96 8.72
C VAL A 625 -42.58 -72.93 7.80
N LEU A 626 -42.29 -74.14 8.27
CA LEU A 626 -41.63 -75.19 7.48
C LEU A 626 -42.58 -75.67 6.38
N GLY A 627 -42.29 -75.32 5.12
CA GLY A 627 -43.05 -75.76 3.95
C GLY A 627 -43.28 -74.65 2.93
N THR A 628 -43.54 -75.03 1.69
CA THR A 628 -43.83 -74.12 0.57
C THR A 628 -45.28 -74.16 0.09
N GLY A 629 -46.16 -74.83 0.84
CA GLY A 629 -47.52 -75.19 0.45
C GLY A 629 -47.73 -76.72 0.44
N ASN A 630 -48.99 -77.14 0.39
CA ASN A 630 -49.42 -78.55 0.35
C ASN A 630 -49.84 -79.04 -1.05
N ASP A 631 -49.70 -78.20 -2.08
CA ASP A 631 -50.10 -78.50 -3.45
C ASP A 631 -49.31 -79.67 -4.06
N ALA A 632 -50.00 -80.56 -4.79
CA ALA A 632 -49.38 -81.69 -5.48
C ALA A 632 -48.72 -81.25 -6.80
N GLY A 633 -47.38 -81.28 -6.84
CA GLY A 633 -46.56 -80.91 -7.98
C GLY A 633 -46.72 -81.75 -9.25
N ALA A 634 -47.04 -83.02 -9.07
CA ALA A 634 -47.39 -83.95 -10.13
C ALA A 634 -48.61 -84.76 -9.72
N TYR A 635 -49.55 -84.90 -10.65
CA TYR A 635 -50.82 -85.57 -10.45
C TYR A 635 -51.10 -86.50 -11.64
N PHE A 636 -51.33 -87.77 -11.37
CA PHE A 636 -51.74 -88.76 -12.38
C PHE A 636 -52.99 -89.51 -11.91
N ARG A 637 -53.98 -89.63 -12.80
CA ARG A 637 -55.28 -90.27 -12.54
C ARG A 637 -55.62 -91.22 -13.67
N GLU A 638 -55.88 -92.48 -13.33
CA GLU A 638 -56.38 -93.46 -14.29
C GLU A 638 -57.89 -93.24 -14.54
N SER A 639 -58.34 -93.44 -15.78
CA SER A 639 -59.71 -93.07 -16.22
C SER A 639 -60.86 -93.75 -15.47
N ASP A 640 -60.58 -94.86 -14.78
CA ASP A 640 -61.53 -95.65 -14.00
C ASP A 640 -61.43 -95.35 -12.47
N ASP A 641 -60.78 -94.23 -12.10
CA ASP A 641 -60.84 -93.54 -10.80
C ASP A 641 -60.31 -94.32 -9.58
N ASN A 642 -59.60 -95.43 -9.81
CA ASN A 642 -59.23 -96.40 -8.77
C ASN A 642 -57.75 -96.33 -8.34
N VAL A 643 -56.92 -95.52 -9.02
CA VAL A 643 -55.52 -95.25 -8.68
C VAL A 643 -55.18 -93.78 -8.98
N ASN A 644 -54.84 -93.04 -7.93
CA ASN A 644 -54.28 -91.69 -8.02
C ASN A 644 -52.82 -91.74 -7.58
N ILE A 645 -51.90 -91.20 -8.39
CA ILE A 645 -50.50 -91.02 -8.01
C ILE A 645 -50.25 -89.51 -7.88
N LEU A 646 -49.88 -89.12 -6.67
CA LEU A 646 -49.57 -87.75 -6.28
C LEU A 646 -48.09 -87.68 -5.89
N ALA A 647 -47.38 -86.65 -6.35
CA ALA A 647 -46.05 -86.32 -5.87
C ALA A 647 -45.92 -84.81 -5.70
N ARG A 648 -45.18 -84.37 -4.69
CA ARG A 648 -44.83 -82.96 -4.47
C ARG A 648 -43.34 -82.82 -4.19
N THR A 649 -42.82 -81.62 -4.44
CA THR A 649 -41.48 -81.22 -4.00
C THR A 649 -41.64 -79.97 -3.15
N GLU A 650 -41.01 -79.92 -2.00
CA GLU A 650 -41.05 -78.76 -1.11
C GLU A 650 -39.64 -78.25 -0.84
N ASN A 651 -39.51 -76.95 -0.57
CA ASN A 651 -38.28 -76.42 -0.01
C ASN A 651 -38.32 -76.57 1.51
N LEU A 652 -37.39 -77.33 2.08
CA LEU A 652 -37.32 -77.57 3.53
C LEU A 652 -36.64 -76.42 4.31
N TYR A 653 -36.16 -75.39 3.62
CA TYR A 653 -35.68 -74.16 4.27
C TYR A 653 -36.86 -73.27 4.65
N ASP A 654 -37.03 -73.03 5.95
CA ASP A 654 -37.99 -72.11 6.55
C ASP A 654 -37.70 -70.62 6.27
N THR A 655 -36.49 -70.35 5.79
CA THR A 655 -35.89 -69.03 5.56
C THR A 655 -35.31 -68.94 4.15
N GLY A 656 -35.52 -67.80 3.50
CA GLY A 656 -34.99 -67.56 2.15
C GLY A 656 -33.48 -67.32 2.16
N LEU A 657 -32.77 -67.79 1.12
CA LEU A 657 -31.35 -67.50 0.97
C LEU A 657 -31.13 -66.00 0.72
N GLY A 658 -30.35 -65.36 1.58
CA GLY A 658 -29.93 -63.97 1.47
C GLY A 658 -29.88 -63.24 2.81
N ASP A 659 -29.61 -61.94 2.73
CA ASP A 659 -29.69 -60.98 3.83
C ASP A 659 -30.66 -59.87 3.42
N GLU A 660 -31.52 -59.42 4.34
CA GLU A 660 -32.47 -58.33 4.08
C GLU A 660 -31.75 -56.99 3.83
N GLU A 661 -30.63 -56.76 4.54
CA GLU A 661 -29.78 -55.57 4.38
C GLU A 661 -28.75 -55.70 3.23
N GLY A 662 -28.68 -56.87 2.58
CA GLY A 662 -27.65 -57.21 1.61
C GLY A 662 -28.17 -57.89 0.34
N LEU A 663 -27.53 -58.99 -0.05
CA LEU A 663 -27.92 -59.75 -1.24
C LEU A 663 -29.15 -60.62 -0.94
N GLN A 664 -30.30 -60.25 -1.48
CA GLN A 664 -31.54 -61.03 -1.42
C GLN A 664 -31.65 -62.04 -2.57
N GLY A 665 -32.24 -63.22 -2.33
CA GLY A 665 -32.53 -64.25 -3.36
C GLY A 665 -33.65 -63.93 -4.34
N SER A 666 -34.13 -62.68 -4.39
CA SER A 666 -35.21 -62.23 -5.28
C SER A 666 -34.70 -61.81 -6.68
N GLY A 667 -35.51 -62.03 -7.72
CA GLY A 667 -35.19 -61.69 -9.11
C GLY A 667 -34.55 -62.86 -9.90
N GLY A 668 -33.64 -62.54 -10.82
CA GLY A 668 -32.94 -63.54 -11.64
C GLY A 668 -33.75 -64.08 -12.82
N PHE A 669 -33.48 -65.32 -13.21
CA PHE A 669 -34.19 -66.07 -14.24
C PHE A 669 -35.30 -66.91 -13.62
N ALA A 670 -36.49 -66.91 -14.24
CA ALA A 670 -37.61 -67.76 -13.88
C ALA A 670 -38.21 -68.38 -15.14
N LEU A 671 -38.47 -69.69 -15.10
CA LEU A 671 -39.13 -70.46 -16.16
C LEU A 671 -40.23 -71.32 -15.55
N GLN A 672 -41.46 -71.14 -16.03
CA GLN A 672 -42.61 -71.97 -15.71
C GLN A 672 -42.90 -72.88 -16.91
N TYR A 673 -43.06 -74.17 -16.67
CA TYR A 673 -43.43 -75.17 -17.66
C TYR A 673 -44.58 -76.01 -17.15
N THR A 674 -45.64 -76.11 -17.93
CA THR A 674 -46.87 -76.83 -17.58
C THR A 674 -47.15 -77.90 -18.63
N TRP A 675 -47.41 -79.12 -18.19
CA TRP A 675 -47.90 -80.22 -19.01
C TRP A 675 -49.23 -80.73 -18.45
N LEU A 676 -50.19 -80.98 -19.34
CA LEU A 676 -51.57 -81.31 -18.99
C LEU A 676 -52.11 -82.37 -19.98
N ASP A 677 -52.38 -83.55 -19.45
CA ASP A 677 -52.97 -84.72 -20.11
C ASP A 677 -53.62 -85.60 -19.00
N ASP A 678 -53.65 -86.93 -19.13
CA ASP A 678 -53.89 -87.87 -18.00
C ASP A 678 -52.90 -87.67 -16.83
N THR A 679 -51.75 -87.06 -17.10
CA THR A 679 -50.82 -86.52 -16.09
C THR A 679 -50.83 -84.99 -16.15
N GLN A 680 -50.92 -84.36 -15.00
CA GLN A 680 -50.70 -82.93 -14.81
C GLN A 680 -49.35 -82.74 -14.10
N LEU A 681 -48.53 -81.83 -14.62
CA LEU A 681 -47.22 -81.48 -14.07
C LEU A 681 -46.98 -79.99 -14.26
N GLU A 682 -46.69 -79.26 -13.19
CA GLU A 682 -46.12 -77.92 -13.27
C GLU A 682 -44.69 -77.94 -12.72
N MET A 683 -43.77 -77.25 -13.40
CA MET A 683 -42.39 -77.08 -12.98
C MET A 683 -42.01 -75.61 -13.07
N ILE A 684 -41.57 -75.04 -11.96
CA ILE A 684 -41.06 -73.68 -11.82
C ILE A 684 -39.57 -73.76 -11.51
N LEU A 685 -38.72 -73.38 -12.47
CA LEU A 685 -37.28 -73.24 -12.30
C LEU A 685 -36.96 -71.77 -12.00
N ARG A 686 -36.30 -71.50 -10.86
CA ARG A 686 -35.73 -70.20 -10.50
C ARG A 686 -34.20 -70.31 -10.43
N ALA A 687 -33.49 -69.34 -10.99
CA ALA A 687 -32.04 -69.24 -10.91
C ALA A 687 -31.59 -67.78 -10.72
N VAL A 688 -30.89 -67.50 -9.63
CA VAL A 688 -30.41 -66.18 -9.23
C VAL A 688 -28.92 -66.27 -8.94
N GLU A 689 -28.13 -65.38 -9.52
CA GLU A 689 -26.72 -65.18 -9.19
C GLU A 689 -26.47 -63.68 -9.00
N LYS A 690 -25.88 -63.31 -7.87
CA LYS A 690 -25.53 -61.93 -7.53
C LYS A 690 -24.15 -61.90 -6.87
N SER A 691 -23.39 -60.84 -7.12
CA SER A 691 -22.10 -60.57 -6.49
C SER A 691 -21.99 -59.09 -6.15
N GLN A 692 -21.47 -58.77 -4.98
CA GLN A 692 -21.28 -57.43 -4.46
C GLN A 692 -19.90 -57.34 -3.80
N ARG A 693 -19.09 -56.41 -4.29
CA ARG A 693 -17.81 -56.07 -3.66
C ARG A 693 -17.89 -54.65 -3.08
N SER A 694 -17.56 -54.52 -1.81
CA SER A 694 -17.48 -53.25 -1.09
C SER A 694 -16.06 -53.02 -0.57
N GLU A 695 -15.57 -51.79 -0.68
CA GLU A 695 -14.27 -51.38 -0.15
C GLU A 695 -14.43 -50.01 0.51
N VAL A 696 -14.32 -49.98 1.85
CA VAL A 696 -14.54 -48.79 2.67
C VAL A 696 -13.25 -48.48 3.43
N VAL A 697 -12.75 -47.25 3.27
CA VAL A 697 -11.55 -46.74 3.95
C VAL A 697 -11.92 -45.60 4.88
N THR A 698 -11.81 -45.83 6.18
CA THR A 698 -12.00 -44.80 7.21
C THR A 698 -10.64 -44.34 7.72
N ARG A 699 -10.31 -43.05 7.55
CA ARG A 699 -9.00 -42.48 7.92
C ARG A 699 -9.15 -41.32 8.91
N PRO A 700 -9.30 -41.59 10.22
CA PRO A 700 -9.15 -40.55 11.23
C PRO A 700 -7.69 -40.05 11.24
N LYS A 701 -7.52 -38.76 11.50
CA LYS A 701 -6.21 -38.12 11.73
C LYS A 701 -6.29 -37.24 12.96
N LEU A 702 -5.23 -37.26 13.77
CA LEU A 702 -5.12 -36.47 14.99
C LEU A 702 -3.69 -35.89 15.09
N MET A 703 -3.58 -34.63 15.48
CA MET A 703 -2.30 -33.99 15.84
C MET A 703 -2.19 -33.99 17.35
N VAL A 704 -1.08 -34.46 17.91
CA VAL A 704 -0.85 -34.52 19.36
C VAL A 704 0.58 -34.09 19.65
N TYR A 705 0.81 -33.37 20.75
CA TYR A 705 2.18 -33.10 21.22
C TYR A 705 2.85 -34.38 21.72
N ASN A 706 4.17 -34.43 21.66
CA ASN A 706 4.95 -35.50 22.27
C ASN A 706 4.59 -35.67 23.76
N THR A 707 4.45 -36.91 24.22
CA THR A 707 4.05 -37.32 25.59
C THR A 707 2.64 -36.97 26.05
N ALA A 708 1.92 -36.06 25.38
CA ALA A 708 0.54 -35.72 25.70
C ALA A 708 -0.45 -36.82 25.24
N ARG A 709 -1.54 -37.03 25.98
CA ARG A 709 -2.65 -37.92 25.60
C ARG A 709 -3.72 -37.13 24.86
N ALA A 710 -4.25 -37.68 23.78
CA ALA A 710 -5.41 -37.11 23.11
C ALA A 710 -6.32 -38.19 22.52
N ASN A 711 -7.62 -37.89 22.49
CA ASN A 711 -8.62 -38.76 21.89
C ASN A 711 -9.24 -38.16 20.61
N LEU A 712 -9.78 -39.05 19.78
CA LEU A 712 -10.68 -38.74 18.67
C LEU A 712 -11.80 -39.77 18.67
N THR A 713 -13.04 -39.29 18.79
CA THR A 713 -14.26 -40.12 18.79
C THR A 713 -15.16 -39.73 17.63
N VAL A 714 -15.46 -40.70 16.76
CA VAL A 714 -16.47 -40.59 15.70
C VAL A 714 -17.44 -41.75 15.88
N SER A 715 -18.52 -41.52 16.64
CA SER A 715 -19.47 -42.56 17.01
C SER A 715 -20.92 -42.17 16.79
N ASN A 716 -21.71 -43.11 16.29
CA ASN A 716 -23.16 -43.12 16.42
C ASN A 716 -23.54 -43.56 17.84
N GLN A 717 -24.61 -43.00 18.39
CA GLN A 717 -25.12 -43.34 19.72
C GLN A 717 -26.57 -43.79 19.59
N VAL A 718 -26.87 -45.00 20.06
CA VAL A 718 -28.20 -45.61 20.02
C VAL A 718 -28.63 -45.88 21.46
N SER A 719 -29.63 -45.14 21.93
CA SER A 719 -30.27 -45.40 23.22
C SER A 719 -31.13 -46.65 23.13
N TYR A 720 -30.97 -47.57 24.07
CA TYR A 720 -31.77 -48.80 24.17
C TYR A 720 -32.24 -49.02 25.61
N VAL A 721 -33.41 -49.63 25.77
CA VAL A 721 -33.87 -50.09 27.09
C VAL A 721 -33.06 -51.35 27.42
N SER A 722 -32.26 -51.26 28.47
CA SER A 722 -31.27 -52.28 28.80
C SER A 722 -31.69 -53.22 29.91
N ASP A 723 -32.61 -52.77 30.76
CA ASP A 723 -33.29 -53.52 31.81
C ASP A 723 -34.57 -52.75 32.22
N PHE A 724 -35.36 -53.31 33.12
CA PHE A 724 -36.50 -52.61 33.76
C PHE A 724 -36.39 -52.74 35.29
N ASP A 725 -36.46 -51.62 36.01
CA ASP A 725 -36.69 -51.66 37.44
C ASP A 725 -38.19 -51.91 37.69
N VAL A 726 -38.53 -52.84 38.57
CA VAL A 726 -39.91 -53.31 38.77
C VAL A 726 -40.31 -53.13 40.22
N GLU A 727 -40.92 -51.98 40.53
CA GLU A 727 -41.55 -51.76 41.83
C GLU A 727 -42.88 -52.53 41.90
N ILE A 728 -42.95 -53.50 42.81
CA ILE A 728 -44.17 -54.30 43.05
C ILE A 728 -45.01 -53.64 44.15
N ALA A 729 -46.00 -52.84 43.73
CA ALA A 729 -47.09 -52.41 44.61
C ALA A 729 -48.22 -53.48 44.63
N ALA A 730 -49.00 -53.52 45.71
CA ALA A 730 -49.87 -54.66 46.07
C ALA A 730 -50.92 -55.12 45.03
N SER A 731 -51.17 -54.35 43.97
CA SER A 731 -52.03 -54.74 42.82
C SER A 731 -51.52 -54.23 41.45
N ALA A 732 -50.29 -53.73 41.35
CA ALA A 732 -49.74 -53.19 40.11
C ALA A 732 -48.21 -53.32 40.09
N ALA A 733 -47.67 -53.86 38.99
CA ALA A 733 -46.25 -53.76 38.66
C ALA A 733 -46.07 -52.57 37.72
N ILE A 734 -45.25 -51.60 38.12
CA ILE A 734 -44.80 -50.52 37.25
C ILE A 734 -43.35 -50.86 36.89
N ALA A 735 -43.09 -51.05 35.61
CA ALA A 735 -41.75 -51.31 35.08
C ALA A 735 -41.18 -49.99 34.55
N ASP A 736 -40.15 -49.46 35.20
CA ASP A 736 -39.45 -48.26 34.77
C ASP A 736 -38.25 -48.65 33.88
N PRO A 737 -38.22 -48.27 32.60
CA PRO A 737 -37.18 -48.71 31.67
C PRO A 737 -35.83 -48.06 31.95
N MET A 738 -34.82 -48.86 32.30
CA MET A 738 -33.44 -48.38 32.47
C MET A 738 -32.75 -48.24 31.09
N VAL A 739 -32.77 -47.01 30.57
CA VAL A 739 -32.15 -46.66 29.29
C VAL A 739 -30.61 -46.59 29.42
N ARG A 740 -29.90 -47.35 28.58
CA ARG A 740 -28.44 -47.20 28.36
C ARG A 740 -28.17 -46.79 26.91
N VAL A 741 -26.94 -46.37 26.63
CA VAL A 741 -26.51 -45.91 25.31
C VAL A 741 -25.47 -46.87 24.76
N ALA A 742 -25.80 -47.58 23.68
CA ALA A 742 -24.84 -48.28 22.86
C ALA A 742 -24.11 -47.25 21.98
N ARG A 743 -22.78 -47.34 21.89
CA ARG A 743 -21.97 -46.47 21.02
C ARG A 743 -21.27 -47.34 19.97
N ASP A 744 -21.45 -46.99 18.70
CA ASP A 744 -20.81 -47.65 17.56
C ASP A 744 -19.96 -46.64 16.79
N GLY A 745 -18.78 -47.05 16.32
CA GLY A 745 -17.90 -46.21 15.50
C GLY A 745 -16.42 -46.31 15.87
N VAL A 746 -15.67 -45.26 15.54
CA VAL A 746 -14.22 -45.19 15.70
C VAL A 746 -13.85 -44.38 16.93
N PHE A 747 -13.15 -45.03 17.86
CA PHE A 747 -12.55 -44.41 19.03
C PHE A 747 -11.03 -44.59 18.93
N LEU A 748 -10.30 -43.48 19.05
CA LEU A 748 -8.85 -43.44 19.02
C LEU A 748 -8.40 -42.73 20.29
N ASP A 749 -7.62 -43.40 21.13
CA ASP A 749 -6.93 -42.81 22.29
C ASP A 749 -5.44 -43.10 22.14
N VAL A 750 -4.63 -42.04 22.17
CA VAL A 750 -3.21 -42.12 21.83
C VAL A 750 -2.39 -41.17 22.69
N ARG A 751 -1.23 -41.67 23.13
CA ARG A 751 -0.15 -40.89 23.74
C ARG A 751 1.15 -41.22 22.98
N PRO A 752 1.56 -40.41 21.99
CA PRO A 752 2.81 -40.66 21.26
C PRO A 752 4.03 -40.35 22.14
N VAL A 753 5.10 -41.11 21.93
CA VAL A 753 6.43 -40.83 22.51
C VAL A 753 7.44 -40.88 21.39
N VAL A 754 8.19 -39.79 21.21
CA VAL A 754 9.26 -39.69 20.22
C VAL A 754 10.59 -40.06 20.86
N THR A 755 11.29 -41.03 20.29
CA THR A 755 12.63 -41.46 20.69
C THR A 755 13.67 -40.96 19.68
N ALA A 756 14.84 -40.56 20.17
CA ALA A 756 16.00 -40.16 19.36
C ALA A 756 16.70 -41.36 18.68
#